data_AF-A0A923HRH9-F1
#
_entry.id   AF-A0A923HRH9-F1
#
_cell.length_a   1.000
_cell.length_b   1.000
_cell.length_c   1.000
_cell.angle_alpha   90.00
_cell.angle_beta   90.00
_cell.angle_gamma   90.00
#
_symmetry.space_group_name_H-M   'P 1'
#
loop_
_entity.id
_entity.type
_entity.pdbx_description
1 polymer ?
#
loop_
_entity_poly.entity_id
_entity_poly.type
_entity_poly.pdbx_seq_one_letter_code
_entity_poly.pdbx_strand_id
1 'polypeptide(L)'
;MTNQFKNYFVGVAISLAMLLSGCGGGSDSKEAQKAMNGPPSPSLDSTTEVFPGIRSNYTISRTATGFVVTDVGIGGGTTTINLPKTRARFADVTVNLLVGDKSTLIPPAKLKSLIELYIAFFNRVPDADGMSYWIDQIKGGMTLEQLADNFYKAAILYSNLTGYSDSMSDADFVRIIYKNVLGRSEVDQEGLNYWTSALAKPAGSIGAQTRSSLINTILNSAHSFKGDSQYGWVADLIDNKIEIATFFSIQQGLSFNTAEESISKGMEIASAVTFLDISQAKGKLSSSESTLDLRLAASTTSPNLRRTTIRLQSDAGDLQGAGQAYAYDQTNAKIEVSTEKNKVVIRVSGDETWIGVFQTGGSEQSELKPGVVTDANSYYSGLPWNQSAVAWYGETRYCFNSKGWFSIDNIKYSGLRLTEFSLRFERRCNGGAAALHGQIKFYADDSTTPPPPVLPIPATLWKPPSDLANSIGNYAYFESENNDYVGLGKTYRYDQRSTSISVQGSVSNLVITVKGNELWTAELRGMDTPNPKLTAGYYPGTKGSRFHNVVKGGLSWTGEGRGCSKSSGWFAIDHVKTDVYDSPLAFDLRFEQHCEDRAAALHGVIHWVKPDTSQLSPITSTSAVGSWRPPSNEIPNQGNYLYIQSDLGESIAKGMAFLQTSSTAKVEAYVQDNTLIFEVRGVHNWRGNFIARSGQNQFVRGEYPNMSGYPSSVGVDGSLSISGDGYSNNDPRGWLVIDHVSYVGGKLVAVDLRFEQLGLNALGFLHGQLHWRAEQTNNFAGPVLPAPNTFWRPKSGRTPSIGNYIYLESDRSDFVGDQDSYLYTPLDSISVVQGDGNAIEFRMNGDESWNGRFVTMDNLKQIQVGYYAGLDNLPYGNPAKGSFNLGGNGHGCNNATSGVIVDKVTYVSGQLTEIDLRFEQHCENEPGALRGEIHWSASDLRKPAGPTSPIPSNLWRAPKESLPSGGNYLYISSEPDDLVGNRQSGITALMTSTDTTFLTSTTPIRTDDAFFQIWAQSSNGQVGSWNGAFQAMVGVKQFQVGFYDRTMRYPFQNFAFGGLTWTANGSACNVSIGWFAIDKVTYVENKLTSIHARFEQHCEYRTAALRGELNWEASPSTGLGSNTNQAAPPVGLRGESLLGETSYARYKDRERKTYRQTIK
;
A
#
# COMPACT_ATOMS: atom_id res chain seq x y z
N MET A 1 -8.98 -21.18 -74.90
CA MET A 1 -9.32 -22.52 -75.40
C MET A 1 -8.92 -23.54 -74.32
N THR A 2 -9.70 -24.52 -73.82
CA THR A 2 -11.16 -24.88 -73.89
C THR A 2 -11.37 -26.20 -73.07
N ASN A 3 -12.51 -26.57 -72.45
CA ASN A 3 -13.80 -25.90 -72.26
C ASN A 3 -14.66 -26.47 -71.07
N GLN A 4 -15.40 -25.60 -70.37
CA GLN A 4 -16.79 -25.72 -69.86
C GLN A 4 -17.43 -26.93 -69.10
N PHE A 5 -18.21 -26.54 -68.06
CA PHE A 5 -19.62 -26.90 -67.70
C PHE A 5 -20.04 -28.08 -66.74
N LYS A 6 -20.74 -27.68 -65.63
CA LYS A 6 -22.07 -28.16 -65.10
C LYS A 6 -22.18 -29.59 -64.47
N ASN A 7 -23.12 -29.94 -63.55
CA ASN A 7 -24.24 -29.25 -62.84
C ASN A 7 -24.81 -30.04 -61.61
N TYR A 8 -25.29 -29.35 -60.53
CA TYR A 8 -26.57 -29.59 -59.75
C TYR A 8 -26.81 -30.91 -58.93
N PHE A 9 -27.62 -31.02 -57.82
CA PHE A 9 -28.31 -30.11 -56.85
C PHE A 9 -28.98 -30.90 -55.66
N VAL A 10 -29.60 -30.21 -54.65
CA VAL A 10 -30.46 -30.71 -53.51
C VAL A 10 -29.72 -31.52 -52.40
N GLY A 11 -30.03 -31.54 -51.08
CA GLY A 11 -31.05 -30.95 -50.15
C GLY A 11 -31.16 -31.87 -48.87
N VAL A 12 -31.97 -31.73 -47.80
CA VAL A 12 -33.00 -30.79 -47.24
C VAL A 12 -32.97 -30.94 -45.67
N ALA A 13 -33.77 -30.21 -44.87
CA ALA A 13 -33.82 -30.19 -43.38
C ALA A 13 -35.22 -30.59 -42.79
N ILE A 14 -35.66 -30.45 -41.51
CA ILE A 14 -35.29 -29.55 -40.37
C ILE A 14 -35.95 -29.93 -38.99
N SER A 15 -35.36 -29.49 -37.84
CA SER A 15 -35.95 -29.15 -36.51
C SER A 15 -36.56 -30.13 -35.44
N LEU A 16 -36.07 -29.95 -34.19
CA LEU A 16 -36.76 -29.80 -32.86
C LEU A 16 -37.08 -30.95 -31.83
N ALA A 17 -36.72 -30.62 -30.57
CA ALA A 17 -37.41 -30.87 -29.27
C ALA A 17 -37.26 -32.19 -28.44
N MET A 18 -36.72 -32.01 -27.21
CA MET A 18 -37.10 -32.57 -25.87
C MET A 18 -37.60 -34.03 -25.72
N LEU A 19 -37.25 -34.82 -24.69
CA LEU A 19 -36.51 -34.57 -23.43
C LEU A 19 -36.02 -35.93 -22.82
N LEU A 20 -35.29 -35.86 -21.70
CA LEU A 20 -34.83 -36.94 -20.81
C LEU A 20 -33.74 -37.91 -21.34
N SER A 21 -32.66 -38.00 -20.56
CA SER A 21 -31.53 -38.92 -20.73
C SER A 21 -31.68 -40.16 -19.85
N GLY A 22 -31.30 -41.32 -20.38
CA GLY A 22 -31.10 -42.57 -19.64
C GLY A 22 -29.71 -43.16 -19.92
N CYS A 23 -29.13 -43.86 -18.94
CA CYS A 23 -27.79 -44.43 -19.08
C CYS A 23 -27.76 -45.64 -20.04
N GLY A 24 -26.67 -45.78 -20.80
CA GLY A 24 -26.37 -46.98 -21.58
C GLY A 24 -25.29 -46.73 -22.63
N GLY A 25 -24.13 -47.37 -22.49
CA GLY A 25 -23.10 -47.42 -23.54
C GLY A 25 -23.29 -48.63 -24.45
N GLY A 26 -22.88 -48.54 -25.71
CA GLY A 26 -23.04 -49.64 -26.67
C GLY A 26 -22.63 -49.26 -28.09
N SER A 27 -21.32 -49.21 -28.34
CA SER A 27 -20.63 -49.17 -29.63
C SER A 27 -21.45 -49.28 -30.93
N ASP A 28 -21.25 -48.32 -31.85
CA ASP A 28 -20.98 -48.69 -33.24
C ASP A 28 -19.84 -47.83 -33.82
N SER A 29 -18.91 -48.48 -34.53
CA SER A 29 -17.48 -48.08 -34.51
C SER A 29 -16.98 -47.39 -35.78
N LYS A 30 -17.87 -46.71 -36.54
CA LYS A 30 -17.52 -46.17 -37.87
C LYS A 30 -17.70 -44.67 -38.07
N GLU A 31 -18.48 -43.96 -37.25
CA GLU A 31 -18.55 -42.49 -37.34
C GLU A 31 -17.51 -41.78 -36.45
N ALA A 32 -17.10 -42.41 -35.33
CA ALA A 32 -16.18 -41.84 -34.35
C ALA A 32 -14.80 -41.45 -34.92
N GLN A 33 -14.32 -42.12 -35.97
CA GLN A 33 -13.01 -41.81 -36.58
C GLN A 33 -12.95 -40.43 -37.26
N LYS A 34 -14.09 -39.82 -37.61
CA LYS A 34 -14.09 -38.51 -38.29
C LYS A 34 -13.79 -37.33 -37.36
N ALA A 35 -13.82 -37.54 -36.05
CA ALA A 35 -13.53 -36.53 -35.02
C ALA A 35 -12.08 -36.55 -34.49
N MET A 36 -11.24 -37.48 -34.97
CA MET A 36 -9.86 -37.66 -34.47
C MET A 36 -8.76 -36.98 -35.30
N ASN A 37 -9.11 -36.40 -36.46
CA ASN A 37 -8.17 -35.65 -37.28
C ASN A 37 -8.11 -34.19 -36.81
N GLY A 38 -6.89 -33.61 -36.79
CA GLY A 38 -6.67 -32.20 -36.45
C GLY A 38 -7.27 -31.22 -37.49
N PRO A 39 -7.08 -29.90 -37.29
CA PRO A 39 -7.62 -28.88 -38.19
C PRO A 39 -7.21 -29.15 -39.66
N PRO A 40 -8.14 -29.07 -40.61
CA PRO A 40 -7.85 -29.36 -42.02
C PRO A 40 -6.90 -28.31 -42.60
N SER A 41 -5.91 -28.77 -43.37
CA SER A 41 -4.92 -27.91 -44.04
C SER A 41 -5.59 -26.83 -44.93
N PRO A 42 -4.97 -25.65 -45.14
CA PRO A 42 -5.57 -24.58 -45.93
C PRO A 42 -5.83 -24.98 -47.39
N SER A 43 -7.08 -25.35 -47.68
CA SER A 43 -7.55 -25.70 -49.02
C SER A 43 -7.66 -24.47 -49.92
N LEU A 44 -7.30 -24.60 -51.19
CA LEU A 44 -7.63 -23.64 -52.24
C LEU A 44 -9.14 -23.73 -52.56
N ASP A 45 -9.94 -23.18 -51.67
CA ASP A 45 -11.39 -23.06 -51.77
C ASP A 45 -11.83 -21.68 -52.30
N SER A 46 -13.12 -21.51 -52.56
CA SER A 46 -13.70 -20.25 -53.06
C SER A 46 -13.65 -19.09 -52.06
N THR A 47 -13.18 -19.29 -50.83
CA THR A 47 -12.97 -18.24 -49.83
C THR A 47 -11.54 -17.68 -49.85
N THR A 48 -10.68 -18.16 -50.75
CA THR A 48 -9.27 -17.75 -50.83
C THR A 48 -9.01 -16.81 -52.02
N GLU A 49 -8.37 -15.67 -51.77
CA GLU A 49 -7.72 -14.86 -52.81
C GLU A 49 -6.26 -15.32 -52.99
N VAL A 50 -5.72 -15.27 -54.20
CA VAL A 50 -4.35 -15.78 -54.49
C VAL A 50 -3.48 -14.69 -55.12
N PHE A 51 -2.31 -14.47 -54.55
CA PHE A 51 -1.29 -13.49 -54.97
C PHE A 51 -0.02 -14.22 -55.43
N PRO A 52 0.63 -13.78 -56.52
CA PRO A 52 1.74 -14.50 -57.12
C PRO A 52 3.09 -14.31 -56.41
N GLY A 53 3.25 -13.23 -55.64
CA GLY A 53 4.48 -12.95 -54.88
C GLY A 53 4.46 -13.50 -53.45
N ILE A 54 5.59 -13.34 -52.75
CA ILE A 54 5.71 -13.59 -51.31
C ILE A 54 5.08 -12.47 -50.46
N ARG A 55 4.66 -12.79 -49.24
CA ARG A 55 3.90 -11.90 -48.33
C ARG A 55 4.60 -10.55 -48.04
N SER A 56 5.93 -10.50 -48.05
CA SER A 56 6.71 -9.26 -47.88
C SER A 56 6.49 -8.22 -48.99
N ASN A 57 6.02 -8.64 -50.16
CA ASN A 57 5.84 -7.76 -51.31
C ASN A 57 4.47 -7.05 -51.29
N TYR A 58 3.68 -7.25 -50.22
CA TYR A 58 2.33 -6.72 -50.11
C TYR A 58 2.08 -6.05 -48.75
N THR A 59 1.15 -5.10 -48.73
CA THR A 59 0.53 -4.55 -47.51
C THR A 59 -0.96 -4.89 -47.46
N ILE A 60 -1.52 -5.11 -46.27
CA ILE A 60 -2.92 -5.52 -46.05
C ILE A 60 -3.62 -4.53 -45.12
N SER A 61 -4.65 -3.86 -45.62
CA SER A 61 -5.48 -2.91 -44.87
C SER A 61 -6.92 -3.40 -44.72
N ARG A 62 -7.51 -3.28 -43.52
CA ARG A 62 -8.91 -3.63 -43.26
C ARG A 62 -9.86 -2.49 -43.61
N THR A 63 -10.90 -2.78 -44.40
CA THR A 63 -11.96 -1.84 -44.78
C THR A 63 -13.31 -2.25 -44.19
N ALA A 64 -14.32 -1.37 -44.28
CA ALA A 64 -15.63 -1.62 -43.67
C ALA A 64 -16.40 -2.83 -44.27
N THR A 65 -15.99 -3.32 -45.44
CA THR A 65 -16.64 -4.43 -46.16
C THR A 65 -15.72 -5.60 -46.47
N GLY A 66 -14.45 -5.56 -46.02
CA GLY A 66 -13.44 -6.54 -46.37
C GLY A 66 -12.02 -6.03 -46.13
N PHE A 67 -11.12 -6.33 -47.07
CA PHE A 67 -9.70 -6.00 -46.99
C PHE A 67 -9.17 -5.49 -48.33
N VAL A 68 -8.11 -4.70 -48.32
CA VAL A 68 -7.36 -4.26 -49.50
C VAL A 68 -5.93 -4.74 -49.36
N VAL A 69 -5.43 -5.42 -50.39
CA VAL A 69 -4.04 -5.86 -50.51
C VAL A 69 -3.36 -5.01 -51.58
N THR A 70 -2.24 -4.37 -51.25
CA THR A 70 -1.46 -3.52 -52.16
C THR A 70 -0.11 -4.15 -52.44
N ASP A 71 0.28 -4.31 -53.70
CA ASP A 71 1.63 -4.68 -54.11
C ASP A 71 2.56 -3.47 -53.92
N VAL A 72 3.60 -3.61 -53.09
CA VAL A 72 4.59 -2.54 -52.83
C VAL A 72 5.83 -2.62 -53.73
N GLY A 73 5.82 -3.54 -54.71
CA GLY A 73 6.84 -3.63 -55.76
C GLY A 73 6.70 -2.55 -56.84
N ILE A 74 7.56 -2.65 -57.86
CA ILE A 74 7.59 -1.75 -59.02
C ILE A 74 6.41 -2.08 -59.96
N GLY A 75 5.20 -1.72 -59.51
CA GLY A 75 3.93 -2.01 -60.18
C GLY A 75 2.71 -1.45 -59.44
N GLY A 76 2.73 -1.37 -58.10
CA GLY A 76 1.78 -0.57 -57.30
C GLY A 76 0.31 -0.98 -57.37
N GLY A 77 -0.01 -2.24 -57.68
CA GLY A 77 -1.39 -2.70 -57.88
C GLY A 77 -2.16 -2.96 -56.58
N THR A 78 -3.41 -2.50 -56.48
CA THR A 78 -4.34 -2.81 -55.37
C THR A 78 -5.38 -3.86 -55.76
N THR A 79 -5.68 -4.78 -54.83
CA THR A 79 -6.72 -5.80 -54.94
C THR A 79 -7.65 -5.73 -53.73
N THR A 80 -8.96 -5.55 -53.96
CA THR A 80 -9.97 -5.53 -52.89
C THR A 80 -10.57 -6.91 -52.67
N ILE A 81 -10.31 -7.49 -51.50
CA ILE A 81 -10.89 -8.75 -51.04
C ILE A 81 -12.19 -8.44 -50.31
N ASN A 82 -13.33 -8.72 -50.94
CA ASN A 82 -14.64 -8.66 -50.28
C ASN A 82 -15.05 -10.04 -49.75
N LEU A 83 -15.86 -10.05 -48.68
CA LEU A 83 -16.52 -11.27 -48.21
C LEU A 83 -17.38 -11.87 -49.35
N PRO A 84 -17.46 -13.21 -49.49
CA PRO A 84 -17.08 -14.24 -48.52
C PRO A 84 -15.63 -14.73 -48.62
N LYS A 85 -14.69 -14.01 -49.27
CA LYS A 85 -13.28 -14.37 -49.18
C LYS A 85 -12.73 -14.05 -47.78
N THR A 86 -12.16 -15.04 -47.13
CA THR A 86 -11.65 -15.00 -45.74
C THR A 86 -10.15 -15.28 -45.64
N ARG A 87 -9.50 -15.65 -46.76
CA ARG A 87 -8.05 -15.91 -46.83
C ARG A 87 -7.38 -15.15 -47.97
N ALA A 88 -6.12 -14.78 -47.77
CA ALA A 88 -5.23 -14.27 -48.82
C ALA A 88 -3.97 -15.15 -48.87
N ARG A 89 -3.79 -15.94 -49.94
CA ARG A 89 -2.64 -16.83 -50.14
C ARG A 89 -1.57 -16.15 -50.98
N PHE A 90 -0.36 -16.12 -50.44
CA PHE A 90 0.87 -15.68 -51.09
C PHE A 90 1.73 -16.90 -51.43
N ALA A 91 2.87 -16.71 -52.09
CA ALA A 91 3.76 -17.82 -52.47
C ALA A 91 4.36 -18.57 -51.26
N ASP A 92 4.62 -17.88 -50.14
CA ASP A 92 5.25 -18.41 -48.92
C ASP A 92 4.26 -18.75 -47.80
N VAL A 93 3.21 -17.94 -47.61
CA VAL A 93 2.21 -18.10 -46.52
C VAL A 93 0.79 -17.80 -46.97
N THR A 94 -0.19 -18.27 -46.21
CA THR A 94 -1.60 -17.87 -46.31
C THR A 94 -1.98 -17.03 -45.09
N VAL A 95 -2.66 -15.91 -45.30
CA VAL A 95 -3.23 -15.05 -44.24
C VAL A 95 -4.70 -15.41 -44.04
N ASN A 96 -5.08 -15.84 -42.83
CA ASN A 96 -6.47 -15.94 -42.42
C ASN A 96 -6.95 -14.56 -41.94
N LEU A 97 -7.80 -13.90 -42.71
CA LEU A 97 -8.19 -12.50 -42.50
C LEU A 97 -9.19 -12.31 -41.35
N LEU A 98 -9.81 -13.39 -40.84
CA LEU A 98 -10.85 -13.32 -39.80
C LEU A 98 -10.43 -13.88 -38.43
N VAL A 99 -9.21 -14.41 -38.31
CA VAL A 99 -8.70 -14.96 -37.04
C VAL A 99 -8.62 -13.91 -35.93
N GLY A 100 -8.34 -12.65 -36.30
CA GLY A 100 -8.34 -11.50 -35.39
C GLY A 100 -9.71 -11.28 -34.75
N ASP A 101 -10.77 -11.17 -35.57
CA ASP A 101 -12.16 -11.09 -35.10
C ASP A 101 -12.52 -12.29 -34.24
N LYS A 102 -12.21 -13.51 -34.71
CA LYS A 102 -12.50 -14.76 -33.97
C LYS A 102 -11.88 -14.77 -32.58
N SER A 103 -10.65 -14.28 -32.43
CA SER A 103 -9.95 -14.23 -31.13
C SER A 103 -10.71 -13.44 -30.05
N THR A 104 -11.57 -12.50 -30.45
CA THR A 104 -12.42 -11.71 -29.53
C THR A 104 -13.67 -12.46 -29.05
N LEU A 105 -14.02 -13.59 -29.69
CA LEU A 105 -15.23 -14.37 -29.40
C LEU A 105 -15.08 -15.31 -28.19
N ILE A 106 -13.88 -15.40 -27.61
CA ILE A 106 -13.59 -16.17 -26.39
C ILE A 106 -12.84 -15.29 -25.36
N PRO A 107 -12.95 -15.55 -24.05
CA PRO A 107 -12.22 -14.76 -23.04
C PRO A 107 -10.70 -14.80 -23.27
N PRO A 108 -9.97 -13.67 -23.08
CA PRO A 108 -8.52 -13.61 -23.30
C PRO A 108 -7.72 -14.67 -22.53
N ALA A 109 -8.15 -15.04 -21.32
CA ALA A 109 -7.53 -16.14 -20.56
C ALA A 109 -7.63 -17.50 -21.28
N LYS A 110 -8.79 -17.83 -21.89
CA LYS A 110 -8.94 -19.06 -22.69
C LYS A 110 -8.09 -19.02 -23.97
N LEU A 111 -7.92 -17.83 -24.56
CA LEU A 111 -7.03 -17.64 -25.71
C LEU A 111 -5.55 -17.83 -25.30
N LYS A 112 -5.13 -17.31 -24.14
CA LYS A 112 -3.77 -17.57 -23.57
C LYS A 112 -3.55 -19.07 -23.41
N SER A 113 -4.46 -19.78 -22.75
CA SER A 113 -4.31 -21.22 -22.50
C SER A 113 -4.34 -22.08 -23.76
N LEU A 114 -5.09 -21.72 -24.79
CA LEU A 114 -5.01 -22.37 -26.11
C LEU A 114 -3.59 -22.25 -26.72
N ILE A 115 -2.97 -21.07 -26.61
CA ILE A 115 -1.58 -20.84 -27.08
C ILE A 115 -0.58 -21.62 -26.21
N GLU A 116 -0.78 -21.63 -24.89
CA GLU A 116 0.08 -22.36 -23.94
C GLU A 116 0.05 -23.88 -24.18
N LEU A 117 -1.09 -24.46 -24.56
CA LEU A 117 -1.16 -25.86 -24.97
C LEU A 117 -0.35 -26.15 -26.25
N TYR A 118 -0.34 -25.22 -27.23
CA TYR A 118 0.51 -25.36 -28.42
C TYR A 118 2.01 -25.33 -28.09
N ILE A 119 2.40 -24.48 -27.14
CA ILE A 119 3.77 -24.40 -26.63
C ILE A 119 4.14 -25.67 -25.85
N ALA A 120 3.30 -26.11 -24.91
CA ALA A 120 3.58 -27.25 -24.05
C ALA A 120 3.64 -28.58 -24.80
N PHE A 121 2.64 -28.89 -25.63
CA PHE A 121 2.58 -30.16 -26.35
C PHE A 121 3.53 -30.23 -27.55
N PHE A 122 3.78 -29.14 -28.26
CA PHE A 122 4.50 -29.20 -29.54
C PHE A 122 5.78 -28.35 -29.61
N ASN A 123 6.05 -27.50 -28.62
CA ASN A 123 7.04 -26.41 -28.70
C ASN A 123 6.93 -25.66 -30.03
N ARG A 124 5.71 -25.28 -30.39
CA ARG A 124 5.35 -24.72 -31.71
C ARG A 124 4.51 -23.46 -31.53
N VAL A 125 4.76 -22.42 -32.32
CA VAL A 125 3.75 -21.36 -32.49
C VAL A 125 2.56 -21.93 -33.27
N PRO A 126 1.31 -21.63 -32.88
CA PRO A 126 0.17 -22.04 -33.66
C PRO A 126 0.12 -21.31 -35.00
N ASP A 127 -0.50 -21.92 -36.01
CA ASP A 127 -0.91 -21.26 -37.24
C ASP A 127 -2.33 -20.67 -37.09
N ALA A 128 -2.65 -19.67 -37.91
CA ALA A 128 -3.88 -18.91 -37.82
C ALA A 128 -5.15 -19.73 -38.12
N ASP A 129 -5.09 -20.67 -39.07
CA ASP A 129 -6.21 -21.57 -39.35
C ASP A 129 -6.43 -22.59 -38.21
N GLY A 130 -5.34 -23.10 -37.60
CA GLY A 130 -5.40 -23.92 -36.38
C GLY A 130 -6.00 -23.17 -35.18
N MET A 131 -5.60 -21.92 -34.94
CA MET A 131 -6.24 -21.06 -33.93
C MET A 131 -7.72 -20.84 -34.24
N SER A 132 -8.04 -20.46 -35.47
CA SER A 132 -9.41 -20.22 -35.98
C SER A 132 -10.32 -21.44 -35.74
N TYR A 133 -9.81 -22.66 -35.91
CA TYR A 133 -10.53 -23.90 -35.62
C TYR A 133 -10.76 -24.13 -34.12
N TRP A 134 -9.72 -24.06 -33.28
CA TRP A 134 -9.89 -24.32 -31.84
C TRP A 134 -10.67 -23.23 -31.11
N ILE A 135 -10.59 -21.97 -31.56
CA ILE A 135 -11.45 -20.89 -31.08
C ILE A 135 -12.93 -21.23 -31.33
N ASP A 136 -13.29 -21.77 -32.49
CA ASP A 136 -14.65 -22.23 -32.77
C ASP A 136 -15.05 -23.40 -31.85
N GLN A 137 -14.15 -24.34 -31.55
CA GLN A 137 -14.43 -25.44 -30.62
C GLN A 137 -14.68 -24.94 -29.18
N ILE A 138 -13.84 -24.02 -28.67
CA ILE A 138 -14.01 -23.41 -27.35
C ILE A 138 -15.31 -22.60 -27.28
N LYS A 139 -15.64 -21.86 -28.35
CA LYS A 139 -16.92 -21.15 -28.49
C LYS A 139 -18.12 -22.10 -28.54
N GLY A 140 -17.95 -23.27 -29.15
CA GLY A 140 -18.92 -24.37 -29.15
C GLY A 140 -19.09 -25.10 -27.82
N GLY A 141 -18.35 -24.71 -26.77
CA GLY A 141 -18.46 -25.26 -25.41
C GLY A 141 -17.38 -26.28 -25.04
N MET A 142 -16.38 -26.55 -25.90
CA MET A 142 -15.27 -27.44 -25.56
C MET A 142 -14.49 -26.89 -24.35
N THR A 143 -14.25 -27.75 -23.36
CA THR A 143 -13.45 -27.40 -22.17
C THR A 143 -11.95 -27.43 -22.46
N LEU A 144 -11.15 -26.73 -21.64
CA LEU A 144 -9.69 -26.71 -21.77
C LEU A 144 -9.07 -28.10 -21.54
N GLU A 145 -9.71 -28.95 -20.73
CA GLU A 145 -9.27 -30.34 -20.48
C GLU A 145 -9.51 -31.23 -21.71
N GLN A 146 -10.71 -31.20 -22.30
CA GLN A 146 -11.01 -31.90 -23.56
C GLN A 146 -10.12 -31.42 -24.72
N LEU A 147 -9.76 -30.13 -24.72
CA LEU A 147 -8.82 -29.55 -25.68
C LEU A 147 -7.40 -30.11 -25.48
N ALA A 148 -6.90 -30.16 -24.23
CA ALA A 148 -5.61 -30.75 -23.90
C ALA A 148 -5.54 -32.25 -24.25
N ASP A 149 -6.59 -33.02 -23.98
CA ASP A 149 -6.71 -34.42 -24.40
C ASP A 149 -6.56 -34.61 -25.92
N ASN A 150 -7.14 -33.69 -26.71
CA ASN A 150 -7.06 -33.73 -28.17
C ASN A 150 -5.67 -33.30 -28.67
N PHE A 151 -5.02 -32.36 -27.99
CA PHE A 151 -3.63 -31.99 -28.27
C PHE A 151 -2.66 -33.14 -27.95
N TYR A 152 -2.88 -33.88 -26.86
CA TYR A 152 -2.07 -35.06 -26.51
C TYR A 152 -2.18 -36.16 -27.57
N LYS A 153 -3.41 -36.47 -28.02
CA LYS A 153 -3.65 -37.42 -29.13
C LYS A 153 -2.97 -36.95 -30.42
N ALA A 154 -3.06 -35.66 -30.75
CA ALA A 154 -2.36 -35.09 -31.90
C ALA A 154 -0.83 -35.17 -31.76
N ALA A 155 -0.29 -35.01 -30.54
CA ALA A 155 1.15 -35.12 -30.30
C ALA A 155 1.68 -36.52 -30.61
N ILE A 156 0.95 -37.57 -30.21
CA ILE A 156 1.28 -38.97 -30.49
C ILE A 156 1.29 -39.26 -32.00
N LEU A 157 0.29 -38.76 -32.75
CA LEU A 157 0.21 -38.95 -34.21
C LEU A 157 1.44 -38.39 -34.96
N TYR A 158 2.09 -37.37 -34.42
CA TYR A 158 3.32 -36.76 -34.95
C TYR A 158 4.56 -37.07 -34.09
N SER A 159 4.58 -38.24 -33.45
CA SER A 159 5.67 -38.77 -32.60
C SER A 159 7.10 -38.43 -33.04
N ASN A 160 7.43 -38.62 -34.32
CA ASN A 160 8.76 -38.33 -34.89
C ASN A 160 9.18 -36.85 -34.81
N LEU A 161 8.24 -35.93 -34.60
CA LEU A 161 8.47 -34.47 -34.51
C LEU A 161 8.29 -33.97 -33.07
N THR A 162 7.31 -34.52 -32.35
CA THR A 162 6.92 -34.06 -31.01
C THR A 162 7.64 -34.80 -29.87
N GLY A 163 8.11 -36.03 -30.12
CA GLY A 163 8.73 -36.93 -29.16
C GLY A 163 7.76 -37.83 -28.39
N TYR A 164 6.44 -37.63 -28.48
CA TYR A 164 5.44 -38.40 -27.73
C TYR A 164 5.13 -39.75 -28.40
N SER A 165 4.73 -40.74 -27.61
CA SER A 165 4.24 -42.03 -28.10
C SER A 165 3.24 -42.65 -27.14
N ASP A 166 2.40 -43.58 -27.61
CA ASP A 166 1.45 -44.31 -26.74
C ASP A 166 2.17 -45.14 -25.65
N SER A 167 3.38 -45.61 -25.93
CA SER A 167 4.23 -46.38 -25.00
C SER A 167 5.17 -45.51 -24.13
N MET A 168 4.99 -44.18 -24.14
CA MET A 168 5.81 -43.24 -23.37
C MET A 168 5.67 -43.45 -21.85
N SER A 169 6.79 -43.50 -21.14
CA SER A 169 6.81 -43.47 -19.67
C SER A 169 6.40 -42.10 -19.13
N ASP A 170 5.83 -42.05 -17.92
CA ASP A 170 5.50 -40.78 -17.27
C ASP A 170 6.74 -39.91 -16.99
N ALA A 171 7.90 -40.52 -16.79
CA ALA A 171 9.15 -39.80 -16.62
C ALA A 171 9.56 -39.08 -17.92
N ASP A 172 9.43 -39.73 -19.07
CA ASP A 172 9.78 -39.14 -20.37
C ASP A 172 8.75 -38.10 -20.81
N PHE A 173 7.47 -38.30 -20.47
CA PHE A 173 6.42 -37.29 -20.61
C PHE A 173 6.78 -36.00 -19.84
N VAL A 174 7.15 -36.12 -18.55
CA VAL A 174 7.58 -34.99 -17.73
C VAL A 174 8.82 -34.30 -18.31
N ARG A 175 9.82 -35.05 -18.83
CA ARG A 175 11.01 -34.48 -19.50
C ARG A 175 10.65 -33.61 -20.70
N ILE A 176 9.69 -34.03 -21.55
CA ILE A 176 9.29 -33.21 -22.71
C ILE A 176 8.57 -31.93 -22.26
N ILE A 177 7.68 -32.00 -21.26
CA ILE A 177 7.02 -30.80 -20.73
C ILE A 177 8.03 -29.84 -20.08
N TYR A 178 9.02 -30.34 -19.33
CA TYR A 178 10.11 -29.52 -18.78
C TYR A 178 10.93 -28.82 -19.89
N LYS A 179 11.25 -29.52 -20.98
CA LYS A 179 11.94 -28.94 -22.13
C LYS A 179 11.10 -27.85 -22.83
N ASN A 180 9.82 -28.13 -23.07
CA ASN A 180 8.96 -27.26 -23.89
C ASN A 180 8.48 -26.02 -23.13
N VAL A 181 8.05 -26.21 -21.87
CA VAL A 181 7.49 -25.16 -21.00
C VAL A 181 8.59 -24.44 -20.22
N LEU A 182 9.47 -25.19 -19.53
CA LEU A 182 10.48 -24.61 -18.64
C LEU A 182 11.81 -24.31 -19.34
N GLY A 183 11.98 -24.67 -20.62
CA GLY A 183 13.22 -24.46 -21.37
C GLY A 183 14.43 -25.27 -20.89
N ARG A 184 14.25 -26.18 -19.92
CA ARG A 184 15.33 -26.96 -19.29
C ARG A 184 15.55 -28.28 -20.03
N SER A 185 16.79 -28.57 -20.42
CA SER A 185 17.20 -29.90 -20.92
C SER A 185 17.28 -30.97 -19.84
N GLU A 186 17.35 -30.55 -18.57
CA GLU A 186 17.51 -31.42 -17.41
C GLU A 186 16.36 -31.23 -16.42
N VAL A 187 15.83 -32.35 -15.92
CA VAL A 187 14.82 -32.42 -14.86
C VAL A 187 15.54 -32.88 -13.59
N ASP A 188 15.42 -32.10 -12.51
CA ASP A 188 15.88 -32.53 -11.19
C ASP A 188 15.10 -33.77 -10.70
N GLN A 189 15.79 -34.68 -10.01
CA GLN A 189 15.22 -35.97 -9.66
C GLN A 189 14.04 -35.85 -8.68
N GLU A 190 14.01 -34.80 -7.85
CA GLU A 190 12.92 -34.55 -6.90
C GLU A 190 11.64 -34.10 -7.61
N GLY A 191 11.72 -33.11 -8.52
CA GLY A 191 10.58 -32.73 -9.36
C GLY A 191 10.11 -33.86 -10.27
N LEU A 192 11.04 -34.65 -10.85
CA LEU A 192 10.69 -35.82 -11.65
C LEU A 192 9.91 -36.87 -10.82
N ASN A 193 10.36 -37.15 -9.59
CA ASN A 193 9.68 -38.05 -8.66
C ASN A 193 8.31 -37.50 -8.24
N TYR A 194 8.19 -36.20 -7.99
CA TYR A 194 6.94 -35.55 -7.60
C TYR A 194 5.86 -35.66 -8.69
N TRP A 195 6.19 -35.28 -9.93
CA TRP A 195 5.21 -35.31 -11.03
C TRP A 195 4.85 -36.74 -11.46
N THR A 196 5.81 -37.67 -11.49
CA THR A 196 5.51 -39.08 -11.77
C THR A 196 4.67 -39.72 -10.66
N SER A 197 4.90 -39.37 -9.39
CA SER A 197 4.04 -39.79 -8.28
C SER A 197 2.63 -39.19 -8.34
N ALA A 198 2.47 -37.99 -8.90
CA ALA A 198 1.16 -37.38 -9.12
C ALA A 198 0.37 -38.07 -10.26
N LEU A 199 1.06 -38.50 -11.34
CA LEU A 199 0.49 -39.28 -12.44
C LEU A 199 0.14 -40.72 -12.03
N ALA A 200 0.93 -41.34 -11.14
CA ALA A 200 0.73 -42.72 -10.68
C ALA A 200 -0.43 -42.92 -9.69
N LYS A 201 -1.07 -41.84 -9.21
CA LYS A 201 -2.21 -41.92 -8.29
C LYS A 201 -3.51 -42.31 -9.01
N PRO A 202 -4.47 -42.96 -8.33
CA PRO A 202 -5.82 -43.18 -8.87
C PRO A 202 -6.48 -41.85 -9.27
N ALA A 203 -7.03 -41.79 -10.49
CA ALA A 203 -7.73 -40.61 -10.99
C ALA A 203 -8.88 -40.20 -10.05
N GLY A 204 -8.98 -38.90 -9.76
CA GLY A 204 -9.94 -38.36 -8.79
C GLY A 204 -9.52 -38.41 -7.32
N SER A 205 -8.36 -39.00 -6.98
CA SER A 205 -7.79 -38.91 -5.61
C SER A 205 -7.01 -37.61 -5.39
N ILE A 206 -6.80 -37.23 -4.12
CA ILE A 206 -6.24 -35.91 -3.75
C ILE A 206 -4.82 -35.73 -4.30
N GLY A 207 -4.65 -34.72 -5.15
CA GLY A 207 -3.40 -34.42 -5.83
C GLY A 207 -2.95 -35.51 -6.81
N ALA A 208 -3.89 -36.29 -7.37
CA ALA A 208 -3.68 -37.03 -8.61
C ALA A 208 -3.70 -36.07 -9.81
N GLN A 209 -3.00 -36.45 -10.88
CA GLN A 209 -2.93 -35.68 -12.12
C GLN A 209 -3.16 -36.61 -13.31
N THR A 210 -3.87 -36.15 -14.34
CA THR A 210 -3.81 -36.74 -15.67
C THR A 210 -2.65 -36.11 -16.44
N ARG A 211 -2.20 -36.74 -17.55
CA ARG A 211 -1.22 -36.11 -18.45
C ARG A 211 -1.67 -34.72 -18.94
N SER A 212 -2.99 -34.52 -19.11
CA SER A 212 -3.60 -33.26 -19.51
C SER A 212 -3.67 -32.22 -18.37
N SER A 213 -4.05 -32.61 -17.13
CA SER A 213 -4.13 -31.68 -16.00
C SER A 213 -2.75 -31.30 -15.44
N LEU A 214 -1.76 -32.19 -15.58
CA LEU A 214 -0.37 -31.92 -15.21
C LEU A 214 0.19 -30.71 -15.94
N ILE A 215 -0.10 -30.58 -17.24
CA ILE A 215 0.41 -29.48 -18.08
C ILE A 215 -0.10 -28.14 -17.59
N ASN A 216 -1.40 -28.02 -17.29
CA ASN A 216 -1.96 -26.79 -16.71
C ASN A 216 -1.36 -26.51 -15.32
N THR A 217 -1.09 -27.54 -14.52
CA THR A 217 -0.45 -27.40 -13.20
C THR A 217 1.00 -26.90 -13.32
N ILE A 218 1.78 -27.44 -14.27
CA ILE A 218 3.15 -27.01 -14.55
C ILE A 218 3.19 -25.59 -15.14
N LEU A 219 2.26 -25.24 -16.04
CA LEU A 219 2.13 -23.87 -16.59
C LEU A 219 1.81 -22.85 -15.50
N ASN A 220 0.85 -23.15 -14.62
CA ASN A 220 0.51 -22.27 -13.49
C ASN A 220 1.70 -22.09 -12.54
N SER A 221 2.44 -23.16 -12.24
CA SER A 221 3.66 -23.10 -11.44
C SER A 221 4.77 -22.30 -12.14
N ALA A 222 4.93 -22.48 -13.46
CA ALA A 222 5.92 -21.75 -14.26
C ALA A 222 5.65 -20.24 -14.26
N HIS A 223 4.39 -19.83 -14.40
CA HIS A 223 3.96 -18.43 -14.27
C HIS A 223 4.17 -17.86 -12.86
N SER A 224 4.03 -18.66 -11.80
CA SER A 224 4.24 -18.17 -10.42
C SER A 224 5.69 -17.77 -10.11
N PHE A 225 6.66 -18.14 -10.94
CA PHE A 225 8.05 -17.67 -10.82
C PHE A 225 8.28 -16.27 -11.41
N LYS A 226 7.27 -15.57 -11.96
CA LYS A 226 7.47 -14.23 -12.54
C LYS A 226 8.09 -13.26 -11.52
N GLY A 227 9.30 -12.77 -11.80
CA GLY A 227 10.08 -11.92 -10.89
C GLY A 227 10.96 -12.66 -9.86
N ASP A 228 10.97 -13.99 -9.86
CA ASP A 228 11.93 -14.80 -9.08
C ASP A 228 13.35 -14.67 -9.64
N SER A 229 14.35 -14.51 -8.76
CA SER A 229 15.73 -14.22 -9.14
C SER A 229 16.51 -15.42 -9.68
N GLN A 230 16.00 -16.65 -9.53
CA GLN A 230 16.62 -17.89 -10.01
C GLN A 230 15.84 -18.53 -11.18
N TYR A 231 14.52 -18.36 -11.20
CA TYR A 231 13.60 -19.04 -12.10
C TYR A 231 12.69 -18.12 -12.93
N GLY A 232 12.67 -16.80 -12.70
CA GLY A 232 11.74 -15.89 -13.39
C GLY A 232 11.88 -15.85 -14.91
N TRP A 233 13.09 -16.14 -15.41
CA TRP A 233 13.37 -16.34 -16.83
C TRP A 233 12.48 -17.41 -17.50
N VAL A 234 11.94 -18.36 -16.73
CA VAL A 234 10.97 -19.36 -17.21
C VAL A 234 9.64 -18.71 -17.57
N ALA A 235 9.11 -17.85 -16.69
CA ALA A 235 7.87 -17.12 -16.96
C ALA A 235 8.07 -16.14 -18.14
N ASP A 236 9.23 -15.48 -18.21
CA ASP A 236 9.61 -14.60 -19.33
C ASP A 236 9.71 -15.36 -20.65
N LEU A 237 10.30 -16.58 -20.66
CA LEU A 237 10.35 -17.44 -21.84
C LEU A 237 8.95 -17.82 -22.33
N ILE A 238 8.02 -18.13 -21.42
CA ILE A 238 6.64 -18.50 -21.77
C ILE A 238 5.89 -17.28 -22.31
N ASP A 239 5.93 -16.13 -21.62
CA ASP A 239 5.27 -14.90 -22.08
C ASP A 239 5.83 -14.44 -23.45
N ASN A 240 7.14 -14.53 -23.67
CA ASN A 240 7.77 -14.24 -24.96
C ASN A 240 7.31 -15.19 -26.07
N LYS A 241 7.15 -16.50 -25.78
CA LYS A 241 6.59 -17.46 -26.75
C LYS A 241 5.12 -17.15 -27.06
N ILE A 242 4.35 -16.68 -26.07
CA ILE A 242 2.95 -16.26 -26.24
C ILE A 242 2.84 -14.97 -27.04
N GLU A 243 3.74 -13.99 -26.86
CA GLU A 243 3.76 -12.78 -27.69
C GLU A 243 3.97 -13.13 -29.17
N ILE A 244 4.99 -13.96 -29.47
CA ILE A 244 5.29 -14.36 -30.85
C ILE A 244 4.19 -15.23 -31.46
N ALA A 245 3.62 -16.16 -30.69
CA ALA A 245 2.45 -16.91 -31.11
C ALA A 245 1.27 -15.97 -31.45
N THR A 246 0.97 -15.00 -30.60
CA THR A 246 -0.12 -14.03 -30.81
C THR A 246 0.14 -13.14 -32.02
N PHE A 247 1.37 -12.64 -32.18
CA PHE A 247 1.79 -11.83 -33.32
C PHE A 247 1.63 -12.61 -34.64
N PHE A 248 2.18 -13.82 -34.69
CA PHE A 248 2.13 -14.68 -35.88
C PHE A 248 0.70 -15.11 -36.23
N SER A 249 -0.02 -15.73 -35.30
CA SER A 249 -1.27 -16.43 -35.59
C SER A 249 -2.53 -15.57 -35.51
N ILE A 250 -2.53 -14.48 -34.73
CA ILE A 250 -3.73 -13.65 -34.49
C ILE A 250 -3.60 -12.27 -35.11
N GLN A 251 -2.47 -11.57 -34.89
CA GLN A 251 -2.29 -10.19 -35.37
C GLN A 251 -1.97 -10.15 -36.87
N GLN A 252 -0.96 -10.89 -37.31
CA GLN A 252 -0.59 -11.04 -38.72
C GLN A 252 -1.43 -12.11 -39.46
N GLY A 253 -2.05 -13.02 -38.70
CA GLY A 253 -2.97 -14.05 -39.22
C GLY A 253 -2.33 -15.12 -40.08
N LEU A 254 -1.08 -15.50 -39.81
CA LEU A 254 -0.27 -16.36 -40.69
C LEU A 254 -0.52 -17.86 -40.48
N SER A 255 -0.68 -18.57 -41.60
CA SER A 255 -0.61 -20.02 -41.75
C SER A 255 0.45 -20.33 -42.83
N PHE A 256 1.28 -21.38 -42.65
CA PHE A 256 2.17 -21.80 -43.73
C PHE A 256 1.40 -22.57 -44.81
N ASN A 257 1.96 -22.59 -46.02
CA ASN A 257 1.25 -23.07 -47.21
C ASN A 257 1.05 -24.60 -47.27
N THR A 258 1.70 -25.36 -46.39
CA THR A 258 1.57 -26.81 -46.18
C THR A 258 1.49 -27.15 -44.67
N ALA A 259 1.08 -28.37 -44.33
CA ALA A 259 0.99 -28.80 -42.92
C ALA A 259 2.39 -29.07 -42.35
N GLU A 260 3.29 -29.63 -43.16
CA GLU A 260 4.66 -29.99 -42.85
C GLU A 260 5.50 -28.74 -42.53
N GLU A 261 5.34 -27.66 -43.32
CA GLU A 261 5.92 -26.36 -43.01
C GLU A 261 5.27 -25.73 -41.77
N SER A 262 3.95 -25.86 -41.61
CA SER A 262 3.25 -25.34 -40.43
C SER A 262 3.77 -25.96 -39.14
N ILE A 263 4.12 -27.26 -39.15
CA ILE A 263 4.77 -27.92 -38.02
C ILE A 263 6.22 -27.46 -37.88
N SER A 264 7.06 -27.70 -38.90
CA SER A 264 8.51 -27.49 -38.82
C SER A 264 8.92 -26.03 -38.59
N LYS A 265 8.42 -25.08 -39.40
CA LYS A 265 8.72 -23.65 -39.24
C LYS A 265 8.08 -23.09 -37.97
N GLY A 266 6.91 -23.59 -37.58
CA GLY A 266 6.28 -23.22 -36.31
C GLY A 266 7.12 -23.61 -35.08
N MET A 267 7.84 -24.75 -35.14
CA MET A 267 8.78 -25.17 -34.10
C MET A 267 10.08 -24.37 -34.16
N GLU A 268 10.55 -24.02 -35.36
CA GLU A 268 11.73 -23.18 -35.57
C GLU A 268 11.54 -21.76 -35.00
N ILE A 269 10.37 -21.15 -35.22
CA ILE A 269 10.00 -19.85 -34.66
C ILE A 269 9.94 -19.92 -33.12
N ALA A 270 9.26 -20.92 -32.55
CA ALA A 270 9.15 -21.09 -31.10
C ALA A 270 10.50 -21.41 -30.41
N SER A 271 11.44 -22.02 -31.15
CA SER A 271 12.80 -22.31 -30.67
C SER A 271 13.78 -21.14 -30.85
N ALA A 272 13.42 -20.13 -31.66
CA ALA A 272 14.15 -18.87 -31.80
C ALA A 272 13.71 -17.81 -30.77
N VAL A 273 12.77 -18.14 -29.88
CA VAL A 273 12.37 -17.31 -28.73
C VAL A 273 13.27 -17.63 -27.54
N THR A 274 13.80 -16.59 -26.92
CA THR A 274 14.53 -16.68 -25.64
C THR A 274 13.79 -15.89 -24.55
N PHE A 275 14.26 -15.98 -23.30
CA PHE A 275 13.71 -15.15 -22.22
C PHE A 275 14.12 -13.68 -22.30
N LEU A 276 15.22 -13.35 -22.99
CA LEU A 276 15.74 -11.98 -23.15
C LEU A 276 15.32 -11.31 -24.45
N ASP A 277 15.18 -12.08 -25.54
CA ASP A 277 14.93 -11.57 -26.88
C ASP A 277 14.01 -12.47 -27.71
N ILE A 278 13.21 -11.80 -28.52
CA ILE A 278 12.26 -12.34 -29.50
C ILE A 278 12.54 -11.87 -30.93
N SER A 279 13.57 -11.04 -31.14
CA SER A 279 13.92 -10.43 -32.43
C SER A 279 14.36 -11.47 -33.44
N GLN A 280 15.05 -12.54 -33.02
CA GLN A 280 15.35 -13.67 -33.91
C GLN A 280 14.07 -14.39 -34.39
N ALA A 281 13.09 -14.59 -33.50
CA ALA A 281 11.80 -15.19 -33.88
C ALA A 281 10.99 -14.26 -34.81
N LYS A 282 10.96 -12.95 -34.56
CA LYS A 282 10.35 -11.97 -35.48
C LYS A 282 11.09 -11.90 -36.83
N GLY A 283 12.42 -12.02 -36.83
CA GLY A 283 13.24 -12.04 -38.05
C GLY A 283 13.06 -13.28 -38.93
N LYS A 284 12.48 -14.37 -38.40
CA LYS A 284 12.06 -15.55 -39.18
C LYS A 284 10.70 -15.35 -39.88
N LEU A 285 9.99 -14.26 -39.62
CA LEU A 285 8.71 -13.94 -40.24
C LEU A 285 8.93 -13.01 -41.43
N SER A 286 8.58 -13.47 -42.64
CA SER A 286 8.72 -12.74 -43.92
C SER A 286 7.71 -11.58 -44.08
N SER A 287 7.35 -10.90 -42.99
CA SER A 287 6.41 -9.78 -42.96
C SER A 287 7.16 -8.44 -42.90
N SER A 288 7.16 -7.71 -44.02
CA SER A 288 7.60 -6.30 -44.10
C SER A 288 6.66 -5.33 -43.36
N GLU A 289 5.50 -5.80 -42.92
CA GLU A 289 4.39 -5.01 -42.41
C GLU A 289 4.15 -5.24 -40.91
N SER A 290 5.04 -4.72 -40.07
CA SER A 290 4.93 -4.80 -38.61
C SER A 290 3.73 -4.06 -38.00
N THR A 291 2.90 -3.43 -38.83
CA THR A 291 1.73 -2.60 -38.45
C THR A 291 0.39 -3.32 -38.59
N LEU A 292 0.35 -4.52 -39.17
CA LEU A 292 -0.89 -5.31 -39.29
C LEU A 292 -1.26 -5.98 -37.96
N ASP A 293 -2.44 -5.65 -37.44
CA ASP A 293 -3.13 -6.38 -36.37
C ASP A 293 -4.61 -6.56 -36.75
N LEU A 294 -4.96 -7.78 -37.19
CA LEU A 294 -6.30 -8.16 -37.64
C LEU A 294 -7.38 -8.09 -36.54
N ARG A 295 -7.01 -7.92 -35.27
CA ARG A 295 -7.97 -7.69 -34.17
C ARG A 295 -8.55 -6.27 -34.18
N LEU A 296 -7.94 -5.34 -34.91
CA LEU A 296 -8.41 -3.97 -35.00
C LEU A 296 -9.58 -3.85 -35.99
N ALA A 297 -10.54 -2.99 -35.65
CA ALA A 297 -11.70 -2.72 -36.51
C ALA A 297 -11.30 -1.96 -37.78
N ALA A 298 -12.19 -1.95 -38.78
CA ALA A 298 -11.99 -1.22 -40.02
C ALA A 298 -11.80 0.28 -39.79
N SER A 299 -10.73 0.85 -40.35
CA SER A 299 -10.38 2.26 -40.15
C SER A 299 -11.29 3.20 -40.96
N THR A 300 -12.35 3.73 -40.33
CA THR A 300 -12.99 4.97 -40.78
C THR A 300 -12.03 6.13 -40.54
N THR A 301 -11.35 6.55 -41.61
CA THR A 301 -10.09 7.31 -41.60
C THR A 301 -10.01 8.52 -40.67
N SER A 302 -9.00 8.51 -39.80
CA SER A 302 -8.02 9.61 -39.75
C SER A 302 -6.62 9.02 -39.48
N PRO A 303 -5.52 9.59 -40.01
CA PRO A 303 -4.25 8.87 -40.13
C PRO A 303 -3.46 8.82 -38.82
N ASN A 304 -2.84 7.66 -38.54
CA ASN A 304 -1.86 7.43 -37.47
C ASN A 304 -2.29 7.98 -36.09
N LEU A 305 -3.08 7.21 -35.34
CA LEU A 305 -3.38 7.50 -33.92
C LEU A 305 -2.11 7.57 -33.07
N ARG A 306 -1.67 8.80 -32.82
CA ARG A 306 -0.47 9.22 -32.10
C ARG A 306 -0.67 9.07 -30.58
N ARG A 307 -0.35 7.89 -30.05
CA ARG A 307 -0.46 7.60 -28.61
C ARG A 307 0.81 7.94 -27.82
N THR A 308 0.62 8.73 -26.77
CA THR A 308 1.59 8.98 -25.70
C THR A 308 1.81 7.67 -24.95
N THR A 309 3.06 7.23 -24.88
CA THR A 309 3.44 5.95 -24.29
C THR A 309 4.75 6.10 -23.52
N ILE A 310 4.78 5.55 -22.32
CA ILE A 310 5.98 5.42 -21.48
C ILE A 310 6.18 3.94 -21.21
N ARG A 311 7.36 3.41 -21.53
CA ARG A 311 7.81 2.09 -21.12
C ARG A 311 9.06 2.22 -20.28
N LEU A 312 9.11 1.51 -19.16
CA LEU A 312 10.28 1.41 -18.29
C LEU A 312 10.64 -0.06 -18.16
N GLN A 313 11.92 -0.38 -18.25
CA GLN A 313 12.46 -1.70 -17.94
C GLN A 313 13.54 -1.52 -16.88
N SER A 314 13.31 -2.10 -15.70
CA SER A 314 14.29 -2.11 -14.62
C SER A 314 15.16 -3.35 -14.73
N ASP A 315 16.47 -3.18 -14.60
CA ASP A 315 17.39 -4.31 -14.44
C ASP A 315 17.25 -4.91 -13.03
N ALA A 316 17.51 -6.21 -12.89
CA ALA A 316 17.50 -6.87 -11.58
C ALA A 316 18.51 -6.19 -10.63
N GLY A 317 18.00 -5.56 -9.57
CA GLY A 317 18.79 -4.78 -8.61
C GLY A 317 18.76 -3.26 -8.76
N ASP A 318 18.10 -2.69 -9.79
CA ASP A 318 17.80 -1.25 -9.80
C ASP A 318 16.76 -0.93 -8.70
N LEU A 319 17.17 -0.09 -7.74
CA LEU A 319 16.38 0.26 -6.56
C LEU A 319 15.08 1.00 -6.89
N GLN A 320 14.95 1.55 -8.09
CA GLN A 320 13.78 2.35 -8.47
C GLN A 320 12.65 1.53 -9.08
N GLY A 321 12.94 0.69 -10.08
CA GLY A 321 11.95 -0.17 -10.72
C GLY A 321 11.94 -1.60 -10.20
N ALA A 322 12.82 -1.96 -9.25
CA ALA A 322 12.83 -3.24 -8.56
C ALA A 322 12.87 -4.48 -9.50
N GLY A 323 13.55 -4.38 -10.64
CA GLY A 323 13.61 -5.43 -11.66
C GLY A 323 12.31 -5.64 -12.44
N GLN A 324 11.31 -4.77 -12.29
CA GLN A 324 10.02 -4.86 -12.97
C GLN A 324 9.99 -4.11 -14.32
N ALA A 325 9.02 -4.50 -15.16
CA ALA A 325 8.65 -3.78 -16.36
C ALA A 325 7.38 -2.95 -16.11
N TYR A 326 7.35 -1.70 -16.58
CA TYR A 326 6.20 -0.81 -16.46
C TYR A 326 5.81 -0.25 -17.83
N ALA A 327 4.50 -0.17 -18.09
CA ALA A 327 3.96 0.36 -19.33
C ALA A 327 2.75 1.27 -19.04
N TYR A 328 2.85 2.53 -19.48
CA TYR A 328 1.83 3.55 -19.26
C TYR A 328 1.42 4.23 -20.56
N ASP A 329 0.11 4.44 -20.74
CA ASP A 329 -0.50 5.34 -21.71
C ASP A 329 -1.74 6.03 -21.07
N GLN A 330 -2.39 6.95 -21.79
CA GLN A 330 -3.54 7.70 -21.25
C GLN A 330 -4.77 6.82 -20.93
N THR A 331 -4.75 5.51 -21.23
CA THR A 331 -5.82 4.57 -20.87
C THR A 331 -5.59 3.88 -19.52
N ASN A 332 -4.35 3.84 -19.01
CA ASN A 332 -4.00 3.19 -17.74
C ASN A 332 -3.22 4.08 -16.74
N ALA A 333 -2.89 5.31 -17.11
CA ALA A 333 -2.34 6.34 -16.24
C ALA A 333 -2.66 7.74 -16.76
N LYS A 334 -2.69 8.75 -15.89
CA LYS A 334 -2.64 10.16 -16.29
C LYS A 334 -1.19 10.53 -16.58
N ILE A 335 -0.87 10.90 -17.82
CA ILE A 335 0.48 11.34 -18.22
C ILE A 335 0.49 12.83 -18.52
N GLU A 336 1.29 13.59 -17.75
CA GLU A 336 1.45 15.04 -17.90
C GLU A 336 2.89 15.38 -18.28
N VAL A 337 3.06 16.25 -19.28
CA VAL A 337 4.37 16.72 -19.75
C VAL A 337 4.41 18.24 -19.71
N SER A 338 5.46 18.82 -19.16
CA SER A 338 5.76 20.25 -19.25
C SER A 338 7.20 20.50 -19.69
N THR A 339 7.43 21.63 -20.33
CA THR A 339 8.77 22.09 -20.75
C THR A 339 9.09 23.45 -20.16
N GLU A 340 10.34 23.63 -19.79
CA GLU A 340 10.89 24.91 -19.35
C GLU A 340 12.26 25.04 -20.02
N LYS A 341 12.37 25.87 -21.06
CA LYS A 341 13.58 25.99 -21.89
C LYS A 341 14.08 24.62 -22.43
N ASN A 342 15.37 24.35 -22.26
CA ASN A 342 16.10 23.12 -22.54
C ASN A 342 15.90 22.01 -21.48
N LYS A 343 14.72 21.95 -20.85
CA LYS A 343 14.32 20.91 -19.88
C LYS A 343 12.89 20.45 -20.10
N VAL A 344 12.65 19.14 -19.97
CA VAL A 344 11.31 18.53 -19.94
C VAL A 344 11.10 17.83 -18.60
N VAL A 345 9.91 18.01 -18.03
CA VAL A 345 9.43 17.32 -16.83
C VAL A 345 8.23 16.48 -17.23
N ILE A 346 8.21 15.23 -16.77
CA ILE A 346 7.19 14.24 -17.10
C ILE A 346 6.64 13.73 -15.77
N ARG A 347 5.32 13.63 -15.65
CA ARG A 347 4.62 13.06 -14.50
C ARG A 347 3.71 11.95 -14.98
N VAL A 348 3.70 10.85 -14.24
CA VAL A 348 2.79 9.72 -14.47
C VAL A 348 2.06 9.45 -13.16
N SER A 349 0.74 9.36 -13.21
CA SER A 349 -0.08 8.83 -12.13
C SER A 349 -0.84 7.62 -12.65
N GLY A 350 -0.36 6.41 -12.35
CA GLY A 350 -0.98 5.14 -12.73
C GLY A 350 -1.04 4.18 -11.54
N ASP A 351 -0.78 2.89 -11.77
CA ASP A 351 -0.63 1.89 -10.70
C ASP A 351 0.60 2.13 -9.80
N GLU A 352 1.55 2.95 -10.28
CA GLU A 352 2.53 3.66 -9.48
C GLU A 352 2.62 5.11 -9.99
N THR A 353 3.11 6.04 -9.16
CA THR A 353 3.42 7.41 -9.60
C THR A 353 4.91 7.59 -9.92
N TRP A 354 5.20 8.37 -10.98
CA TRP A 354 6.55 8.63 -11.49
C TRP A 354 6.75 10.09 -11.84
N ILE A 355 7.98 10.58 -11.69
CA ILE A 355 8.43 11.87 -12.19
C ILE A 355 9.78 11.70 -12.92
N GLY A 356 9.81 12.07 -14.19
CA GLY A 356 11.01 12.16 -15.01
C GLY A 356 11.44 13.60 -15.21
N VAL A 357 12.75 13.85 -15.26
CA VAL A 357 13.32 15.16 -15.64
C VAL A 357 14.54 14.93 -16.54
N PHE A 358 14.56 15.61 -17.69
CA PHE A 358 15.70 15.60 -18.62
C PHE A 358 16.04 17.04 -19.00
N GLN A 359 17.33 17.39 -18.91
CA GLN A 359 17.85 18.71 -19.27
C GLN A 359 19.08 18.56 -20.16
N THR A 360 19.11 19.21 -21.32
CA THR A 360 20.26 19.19 -22.24
C THR A 360 21.15 20.39 -21.97
N GLY A 361 22.37 20.17 -21.48
CA GLY A 361 23.35 21.23 -21.25
C GLY A 361 23.89 21.85 -22.53
N GLY A 362 24.63 22.96 -22.39
CA GLY A 362 25.22 23.71 -23.50
C GLY A 362 25.15 25.22 -23.37
N SER A 363 25.58 25.91 -24.42
CA SER A 363 25.51 27.37 -24.57
C SER A 363 24.13 27.88 -25.00
N GLU A 364 23.32 27.03 -25.64
CA GLU A 364 21.97 27.36 -26.09
C GLU A 364 20.93 26.81 -25.12
N GLN A 365 20.07 27.69 -24.60
CA GLN A 365 19.21 27.43 -23.42
C GLN A 365 17.78 27.97 -23.65
N SER A 366 17.30 27.88 -24.89
CA SER A 366 15.99 28.36 -25.35
C SER A 366 14.94 27.25 -25.37
N GLU A 367 15.32 26.07 -25.87
CA GLU A 367 14.44 24.92 -26.14
C GLU A 367 15.23 23.61 -26.06
N LEU A 368 14.55 22.47 -26.04
CA LEU A 368 15.17 21.15 -26.23
C LEU A 368 15.36 20.86 -27.72
N LYS A 369 16.44 20.16 -28.08
CA LYS A 369 16.77 19.79 -29.47
C LYS A 369 17.05 18.29 -29.61
N PRO A 370 16.91 17.69 -30.81
CA PRO A 370 17.32 16.30 -31.03
C PRO A 370 18.82 16.11 -30.76
N GLY A 371 19.19 14.97 -30.18
CA GLY A 371 20.58 14.66 -29.86
C GLY A 371 20.75 13.69 -28.70
N VAL A 372 21.98 13.21 -28.52
CA VAL A 372 22.36 12.30 -27.44
C VAL A 372 23.16 13.05 -26.38
N VAL A 373 22.77 12.90 -25.12
CA VAL A 373 23.53 13.28 -23.93
C VAL A 373 24.10 11.99 -23.33
N THR A 374 25.42 11.80 -23.40
CA THR A 374 26.10 10.59 -22.91
C THR A 374 26.31 10.58 -21.39
N ASP A 375 26.58 11.75 -20.82
CA ASP A 375 27.00 11.92 -19.43
C ASP A 375 26.06 12.89 -18.69
N ALA A 376 24.80 12.48 -18.56
CA ALA A 376 23.81 13.21 -17.79
C ALA A 376 24.04 12.99 -16.29
N ASN A 377 24.10 14.10 -15.53
CA ASN A 377 24.25 14.09 -14.07
C ASN A 377 22.89 14.07 -13.36
N SER A 378 22.88 13.99 -12.03
CA SER A 378 21.66 14.09 -11.21
C SER A 378 20.99 15.45 -11.38
N TYR A 379 19.67 15.46 -11.63
CA TYR A 379 18.90 16.71 -11.58
C TYR A 379 18.66 17.16 -10.13
N TYR A 380 18.79 18.47 -9.89
CA TYR A 380 18.36 19.13 -8.65
C TYR A 380 17.69 20.47 -8.99
N SER A 381 16.85 20.98 -8.08
CA SER A 381 16.17 22.26 -8.29
C SER A 381 17.19 23.41 -8.34
N GLY A 382 17.18 24.18 -9.42
CA GLY A 382 18.18 25.23 -9.66
C GLY A 382 19.50 24.75 -10.30
N LEU A 383 19.57 23.51 -10.81
CA LEU A 383 20.68 23.06 -11.67
C LEU A 383 20.94 24.08 -12.79
N PRO A 384 22.18 24.56 -12.98
CA PRO A 384 22.50 25.53 -14.03
C PRO A 384 22.11 25.04 -15.42
N TRP A 385 21.45 25.92 -16.20
CA TRP A 385 20.91 25.62 -17.53
C TRP A 385 21.95 25.18 -18.57
N ASN A 386 23.24 25.38 -18.32
CA ASN A 386 24.33 24.88 -19.16
C ASN A 386 24.74 23.43 -18.86
N GLN A 387 24.21 22.81 -17.80
CA GLN A 387 24.53 21.43 -17.43
C GLN A 387 23.46 20.43 -17.89
N SER A 388 23.92 19.25 -18.28
CA SER A 388 23.07 18.11 -18.66
C SER A 388 22.66 17.27 -17.45
N ALA A 389 21.39 16.90 -17.35
CA ALA A 389 20.91 16.04 -16.29
C ALA A 389 19.80 15.06 -16.71
N VAL A 390 19.79 13.92 -16.01
CA VAL A 390 18.78 12.87 -16.08
C VAL A 390 18.30 12.57 -14.66
N ALA A 391 16.99 12.44 -14.50
CA ALA A 391 16.38 11.92 -13.30
C ALA A 391 15.11 11.17 -13.65
N TRP A 392 14.90 10.04 -13.00
CA TRP A 392 13.67 9.28 -13.09
C TRP A 392 13.43 8.57 -11.76
N TYR A 393 12.47 9.08 -11.00
CA TYR A 393 12.07 8.60 -9.68
C TYR A 393 10.57 8.27 -9.65
N GLY A 394 10.21 7.29 -8.85
CA GLY A 394 8.85 6.82 -8.58
C GLY A 394 8.65 6.56 -7.10
N GLU A 395 7.44 6.19 -6.70
CA GLU A 395 6.97 6.21 -5.30
C GLU A 395 7.96 5.66 -4.26
N THR A 396 8.30 6.51 -3.28
CA THR A 396 9.12 6.32 -2.05
C THR A 396 10.49 5.63 -2.17
N ARG A 397 10.85 5.20 -3.38
CA ARG A 397 12.16 4.76 -3.82
C ARG A 397 12.92 5.99 -4.32
N TYR A 398 14.12 6.24 -3.80
CA TYR A 398 14.87 7.47 -4.10
C TYR A 398 16.22 7.17 -4.71
N CYS A 399 16.54 7.90 -5.79
CA CYS A 399 17.81 7.81 -6.48
C CYS A 399 18.66 9.07 -6.26
N PHE A 400 19.40 9.11 -5.14
CA PHE A 400 20.23 10.24 -4.71
C PHE A 400 21.23 10.68 -5.79
N ASN A 401 21.93 9.72 -6.40
CA ASN A 401 22.81 9.97 -7.54
C ASN A 401 22.28 9.26 -8.79
N SER A 402 21.57 10.00 -9.64
CA SER A 402 21.19 9.57 -10.98
C SER A 402 22.33 9.84 -11.95
N LYS A 403 22.78 8.81 -12.67
CA LYS A 403 23.80 8.90 -13.73
C LYS A 403 23.34 8.11 -14.94
N GLY A 404 23.69 8.57 -16.14
CA GLY A 404 23.45 7.80 -17.36
C GLY A 404 23.33 8.68 -18.59
N TRP A 405 22.61 8.19 -19.60
CA TRP A 405 22.46 8.84 -20.89
C TRP A 405 20.99 9.01 -21.27
N PHE A 406 20.69 9.97 -22.14
CA PHE A 406 19.41 10.05 -22.84
C PHE A 406 19.58 10.55 -24.27
N SER A 407 18.69 10.08 -25.16
CA SER A 407 18.61 10.46 -26.56
C SER A 407 17.24 11.08 -26.83
N ILE A 408 17.22 12.33 -27.28
CA ILE A 408 16.03 12.95 -27.88
C ILE A 408 16.07 12.58 -29.36
N ASP A 409 15.34 11.53 -29.72
CA ASP A 409 15.36 10.96 -31.08
C ASP A 409 14.58 11.86 -32.07
N ASN A 410 13.59 12.60 -31.59
CA ASN A 410 12.76 13.55 -32.35
C ASN A 410 12.03 14.49 -31.38
N ILE A 411 11.86 15.76 -31.76
CA ILE A 411 11.12 16.77 -30.98
C ILE A 411 10.54 17.84 -31.92
N LYS A 412 9.35 18.36 -31.62
CA LYS A 412 8.67 19.41 -32.39
C LYS A 412 7.91 20.37 -31.47
N TYR A 413 7.90 21.63 -31.88
CA TYR A 413 7.22 22.72 -31.20
C TYR A 413 6.23 23.43 -32.14
N SER A 414 5.23 24.08 -31.57
CA SER A 414 4.35 25.05 -32.23
C SER A 414 4.40 26.34 -31.43
N GLY A 415 5.14 27.34 -31.94
CA GLY A 415 5.60 28.45 -31.10
C GLY A 415 6.45 27.92 -29.93
N LEU A 416 6.14 28.36 -28.71
CA LEU A 416 6.81 27.87 -27.50
C LEU A 416 6.21 26.58 -26.91
N ARG A 417 5.12 26.04 -27.48
CA ARG A 417 4.47 24.81 -26.99
C ARG A 417 5.08 23.58 -27.63
N LEU A 418 5.62 22.68 -26.81
CA LEU A 418 5.99 21.31 -27.21
C LEU A 418 4.74 20.59 -27.77
N THR A 419 4.85 20.00 -28.96
CA THR A 419 3.75 19.25 -29.61
C THR A 419 4.03 17.77 -29.80
N GLU A 420 5.29 17.37 -29.95
CA GLU A 420 5.69 15.99 -30.16
C GLU A 420 7.11 15.79 -29.62
N PHE A 421 7.38 14.68 -28.92
CA PHE A 421 8.76 14.19 -28.79
C PHE A 421 8.82 12.67 -28.62
N SER A 422 9.99 12.11 -28.90
CA SER A 422 10.35 10.76 -28.50
C SER A 422 11.74 10.74 -27.91
N LEU A 423 11.87 10.12 -26.74
CA LEU A 423 13.10 10.04 -25.96
C LEU A 423 13.37 8.60 -25.52
N ARG A 424 14.65 8.22 -25.48
CA ARG A 424 15.14 7.01 -24.79
C ARG A 424 16.14 7.39 -23.73
N PHE A 425 16.18 6.65 -22.62
CA PHE A 425 17.18 6.88 -21.57
C PHE A 425 17.61 5.59 -20.87
N GLU A 426 18.76 5.68 -20.22
CA GLU A 426 19.25 4.76 -19.21
C GLU A 426 19.63 5.58 -17.97
N ARG A 427 19.12 5.20 -16.80
CA ARG A 427 19.49 5.83 -15.53
C ARG A 427 19.98 4.78 -14.55
N ARG A 428 21.28 4.76 -14.28
CA ARG A 428 21.90 4.03 -13.17
C ARG A 428 21.75 4.82 -11.88
N CYS A 429 21.70 4.10 -10.77
CA CYS A 429 21.45 4.68 -9.46
C CYS A 429 22.61 4.46 -8.49
N ASN A 430 23.06 5.53 -7.84
CA ASN A 430 24.11 5.52 -6.80
C ASN A 430 25.42 4.82 -7.24
N GLY A 431 25.74 4.86 -8.54
CA GLY A 431 26.91 4.18 -9.12
C GLY A 431 26.72 2.68 -9.39
N GLY A 432 25.55 2.11 -9.10
CA GLY A 432 25.23 0.70 -9.37
C GLY A 432 25.24 0.35 -10.86
N ALA A 433 25.50 -0.93 -11.15
CA ALA A 433 25.54 -1.44 -12.52
C ALA A 433 24.14 -1.59 -13.14
N ALA A 434 23.14 -1.97 -12.34
CA ALA A 434 21.75 -2.08 -12.74
C ALA A 434 21.14 -0.69 -13.02
N ALA A 435 20.41 -0.56 -14.13
CA ALA A 435 19.78 0.66 -14.57
C ALA A 435 18.25 0.54 -14.64
N LEU A 436 17.60 1.71 -14.69
CA LEU A 436 16.26 1.86 -15.23
C LEU A 436 16.39 2.36 -16.67
N HIS A 437 16.01 1.53 -17.62
CA HIS A 437 15.89 1.89 -19.04
C HIS A 437 14.49 2.44 -19.30
N GLY A 438 14.36 3.39 -20.22
CA GLY A 438 13.05 3.92 -20.59
C GLY A 438 12.92 4.37 -22.03
N GLN A 439 11.73 4.18 -22.59
CA GLN A 439 11.30 4.71 -23.88
C GLN A 439 10.04 5.54 -23.70
N ILE A 440 10.05 6.76 -24.24
CA ILE A 440 8.98 7.73 -24.12
C ILE A 440 8.59 8.20 -25.51
N LYS A 441 7.29 8.27 -25.77
CA LYS A 441 6.69 9.02 -26.89
C LYS A 441 5.58 9.89 -26.32
N PHE A 442 5.50 11.13 -26.76
CA PHE A 442 4.47 12.08 -26.36
C PHE A 442 3.96 12.83 -27.57
N TYR A 443 2.64 13.03 -27.58
CA TYR A 443 1.93 13.75 -28.62
C TYR A 443 0.90 14.65 -27.93
N ALA A 444 1.00 15.96 -28.13
CA ALA A 444 0.10 16.94 -27.51
C ALA A 444 -1.28 17.02 -28.19
N ASP A 445 -1.46 16.23 -29.26
CA ASP A 445 -2.67 15.92 -30.01
C ASP A 445 -3.23 14.51 -29.67
N ASP A 446 -2.66 13.80 -28.70
CA ASP A 446 -3.20 12.54 -28.18
C ASP A 446 -4.54 12.77 -27.48
N SER A 447 -5.61 12.31 -28.11
CA SER A 447 -6.99 12.39 -27.63
C SER A 447 -7.48 11.11 -26.95
N THR A 448 -6.59 10.14 -26.67
CA THR A 448 -6.97 8.96 -25.90
C THR A 448 -7.26 9.32 -24.45
N THR A 449 -8.36 8.79 -23.92
CA THR A 449 -8.82 8.97 -22.55
C THR A 449 -8.90 7.63 -21.83
N PRO A 450 -8.95 7.62 -20.50
CA PRO A 450 -9.33 6.45 -19.73
C PRO A 450 -10.62 5.80 -20.24
N PRO A 451 -10.72 4.45 -20.21
CA PRO A 451 -12.00 3.79 -20.41
C PRO A 451 -12.93 4.13 -19.23
N PRO A 452 -14.20 4.48 -19.46
CA PRO A 452 -15.17 4.65 -18.37
C PRO A 452 -15.45 3.31 -17.67
N PRO A 453 -16.11 3.33 -16.50
CA PRO A 453 -16.55 2.12 -15.80
C PRO A 453 -17.34 1.20 -16.73
N VAL A 454 -17.03 -0.10 -16.69
CA VAL A 454 -17.51 -1.05 -17.69
C VAL A 454 -19.01 -1.31 -17.50
N LEU A 455 -19.76 -1.14 -18.59
CA LEU A 455 -21.20 -1.39 -18.66
C LEU A 455 -21.54 -2.29 -19.86
N PRO A 456 -22.47 -3.25 -19.72
CA PRO A 456 -23.12 -3.66 -18.47
C PRO A 456 -22.12 -4.31 -17.50
N ILE A 457 -22.43 -4.26 -16.20
CA ILE A 457 -21.62 -4.88 -15.15
C ILE A 457 -21.53 -6.39 -15.43
N PRO A 458 -20.33 -7.01 -15.46
CA PRO A 458 -20.20 -8.41 -15.85
C PRO A 458 -21.00 -9.35 -14.95
N ALA A 459 -21.88 -10.15 -15.55
CA ALA A 459 -22.79 -11.04 -14.83
C ALA A 459 -22.09 -12.16 -14.04
N THR A 460 -20.79 -12.37 -14.30
CA THR A 460 -19.89 -13.36 -13.69
C THR A 460 -19.17 -12.87 -12.43
N LEU A 461 -19.29 -11.59 -12.07
CA LEU A 461 -18.76 -11.10 -10.78
C LEU A 461 -19.49 -11.75 -9.61
N TRP A 462 -18.81 -11.82 -8.46
CA TRP A 462 -19.38 -12.31 -7.21
C TRP A 462 -20.68 -11.54 -6.86
N LYS A 463 -21.62 -12.26 -6.24
CA LYS A 463 -22.94 -11.76 -5.83
C LYS A 463 -23.29 -12.30 -4.45
N PRO A 464 -23.97 -11.51 -3.62
CA PRO A 464 -24.45 -11.95 -2.31
C PRO A 464 -25.49 -13.09 -2.43
N PRO A 465 -25.66 -13.89 -1.34
CA PRO A 465 -26.79 -14.80 -1.18
C PRO A 465 -28.15 -14.17 -1.52
N SER A 466 -29.00 -14.90 -2.22
CA SER A 466 -30.26 -14.36 -2.78
C SER A 466 -31.29 -13.97 -1.74
N ASP A 467 -31.19 -14.47 -0.51
CA ASP A 467 -32.08 -14.13 0.59
C ASP A 467 -31.80 -12.73 1.19
N LEU A 468 -30.65 -12.11 0.88
CA LEU A 468 -30.37 -10.70 1.22
C LEU A 468 -31.35 -9.73 0.53
N ALA A 469 -31.99 -10.13 -0.57
CA ALA A 469 -33.07 -9.37 -1.20
C ALA A 469 -34.32 -9.17 -0.31
N ASN A 470 -34.43 -9.90 0.80
CA ASN A 470 -35.48 -9.71 1.81
C ASN A 470 -35.08 -8.76 2.96
N SER A 471 -33.85 -8.23 2.94
CA SER A 471 -33.36 -7.29 3.95
C SER A 471 -34.03 -5.93 3.75
N ILE A 472 -34.64 -5.38 4.80
CA ILE A 472 -35.42 -4.14 4.72
C ILE A 472 -34.55 -2.96 5.13
N GLY A 473 -34.39 -1.98 4.23
CA GLY A 473 -33.59 -0.76 4.46
C GLY A 473 -32.09 -1.02 4.36
N ASN A 474 -31.28 -0.17 5.01
CA ASN A 474 -29.82 -0.22 4.86
C ASN A 474 -29.25 -1.54 5.37
N TYR A 475 -28.35 -2.16 4.60
CA TYR A 475 -27.70 -3.43 4.95
C TYR A 475 -26.28 -3.53 4.39
N ALA A 476 -25.46 -4.38 5.02
CA ALA A 476 -24.16 -4.79 4.52
C ALA A 476 -23.94 -6.29 4.76
N TYR A 477 -23.17 -6.93 3.90
CA TYR A 477 -22.80 -8.34 4.04
C TYR A 477 -21.38 -8.54 3.49
N PHE A 478 -20.56 -9.28 4.23
CA PHE A 478 -19.18 -9.59 3.88
C PHE A 478 -18.95 -11.11 3.94
N GLU A 479 -18.17 -11.62 3.00
CA GLU A 479 -17.84 -13.03 2.85
C GLU A 479 -16.33 -13.14 2.63
N SER A 480 -15.64 -13.74 3.57
CA SER A 480 -14.18 -13.82 3.60
C SER A 480 -13.72 -15.24 3.33
N GLU A 481 -12.84 -15.41 2.35
CA GLU A 481 -12.27 -16.71 2.02
C GLU A 481 -11.25 -17.17 3.09
N ASN A 482 -11.03 -18.47 3.19
CA ASN A 482 -10.07 -18.99 4.16
C ASN A 482 -8.65 -18.47 3.87
N ASN A 483 -8.02 -17.87 4.87
CA ASN A 483 -6.75 -17.11 4.82
C ASN A 483 -6.81 -15.67 4.25
N ASP A 484 -7.98 -15.12 3.94
CA ASP A 484 -8.13 -13.66 3.91
C ASP A 484 -7.82 -13.09 5.31
N TYR A 485 -7.17 -11.93 5.31
CA TYR A 485 -6.68 -11.28 6.50
C TYR A 485 -7.73 -10.37 7.16
N VAL A 486 -8.59 -9.72 6.37
CA VAL A 486 -9.49 -8.69 6.88
C VAL A 486 -10.72 -9.31 7.54
N GLY A 487 -11.39 -10.26 6.88
CA GLY A 487 -12.56 -10.96 7.41
C GLY A 487 -12.28 -12.33 8.06
N LEU A 488 -11.02 -12.76 8.13
CA LEU A 488 -10.59 -13.95 8.89
C LEU A 488 -11.28 -15.28 8.48
N GLY A 489 -11.72 -15.42 7.22
CA GLY A 489 -12.39 -16.64 6.75
C GLY A 489 -13.82 -16.82 7.26
N LYS A 490 -14.52 -15.74 7.61
CA LYS A 490 -15.90 -15.75 8.14
C LYS A 490 -16.90 -15.02 7.24
N THR A 491 -18.18 -15.24 7.52
CA THR A 491 -19.31 -14.49 6.94
C THR A 491 -19.90 -13.53 7.96
N TYR A 492 -20.26 -12.32 7.51
CA TYR A 492 -20.80 -11.24 8.33
C TYR A 492 -22.06 -10.67 7.68
N ARG A 493 -23.10 -10.38 8.48
CA ARG A 493 -24.36 -9.82 8.00
C ARG A 493 -24.85 -8.72 8.94
N TYR A 494 -25.23 -7.60 8.35
CA TYR A 494 -25.58 -6.36 9.03
C TYR A 494 -26.84 -5.77 8.43
N ASP A 495 -27.78 -5.35 9.28
CA ASP A 495 -28.99 -4.64 8.88
C ASP A 495 -29.24 -3.40 9.77
N GLN A 496 -30.08 -2.48 9.31
CA GLN A 496 -30.44 -1.25 10.02
C GLN A 496 -31.09 -1.45 11.42
N ARG A 497 -31.40 -2.68 11.84
CA ARG A 497 -31.92 -2.97 13.19
C ARG A 497 -30.79 -3.31 14.16
N SER A 498 -29.78 -4.01 13.67
CA SER A 498 -28.64 -4.54 14.43
C SER A 498 -27.39 -3.67 14.37
N THR A 499 -27.32 -2.76 13.39
CA THR A 499 -26.06 -2.19 12.90
C THR A 499 -26.24 -0.75 12.44
N SER A 500 -25.30 0.13 12.81
CA SER A 500 -25.20 1.45 12.17
C SER A 500 -24.39 1.37 10.88
N ILE A 501 -24.91 1.94 9.80
CA ILE A 501 -24.23 2.08 8.51
C ILE A 501 -24.23 3.56 8.12
N SER A 502 -23.07 4.21 8.26
CA SER A 502 -22.88 5.62 7.95
C SER A 502 -21.94 5.80 6.76
N VAL A 503 -22.23 6.80 5.92
CA VAL A 503 -21.41 7.15 4.75
C VAL A 503 -21.10 8.64 4.79
N GLN A 504 -19.86 8.99 4.48
CA GLN A 504 -19.32 10.36 4.49
C GLN A 504 -18.52 10.63 3.21
N GLY A 505 -18.23 11.90 2.94
CA GLY A 505 -17.52 12.33 1.73
C GLY A 505 -18.46 12.62 0.55
N SER A 506 -17.92 12.52 -0.67
CA SER A 506 -18.61 12.77 -1.93
C SER A 506 -18.44 11.59 -2.88
N VAL A 507 -19.11 11.55 -4.03
CA VAL A 507 -18.84 10.50 -5.03
C VAL A 507 -17.44 10.57 -5.66
N SER A 508 -16.58 11.53 -5.31
CA SER A 508 -15.14 11.45 -5.64
C SER A 508 -14.38 10.55 -4.65
N ASN A 509 -14.77 10.61 -3.37
CA ASN A 509 -14.18 9.84 -2.28
C ASN A 509 -15.24 9.55 -1.20
N LEU A 510 -15.68 8.29 -1.11
CA LEU A 510 -16.67 7.82 -0.15
C LEU A 510 -15.97 7.08 1.00
N VAL A 511 -16.21 7.53 2.22
CA VAL A 511 -15.86 6.80 3.44
C VAL A 511 -17.10 6.09 3.97
N ILE A 512 -17.04 4.77 4.09
CA ILE A 512 -18.12 3.93 4.63
C ILE A 512 -17.69 3.46 6.03
N THR A 513 -18.63 3.40 6.97
CA THR A 513 -18.42 2.78 8.29
C THR A 513 -19.63 1.94 8.66
N VAL A 514 -19.38 0.69 9.03
CA VAL A 514 -20.38 -0.28 9.51
C VAL A 514 -20.01 -0.64 10.95
N LYS A 515 -20.85 -0.29 11.93
CA LYS A 515 -20.65 -0.69 13.33
C LYS A 515 -21.74 -1.68 13.77
N GLY A 516 -21.41 -2.96 13.72
CA GLY A 516 -22.24 -4.06 14.23
C GLY A 516 -21.52 -4.78 15.37
N ASN A 517 -21.43 -6.11 15.30
CA ASN A 517 -20.61 -6.92 16.22
C ASN A 517 -19.09 -6.80 15.98
N GLU A 518 -18.69 -6.43 14.76
CA GLU A 518 -17.33 -6.01 14.39
C GLU A 518 -17.46 -4.62 13.71
N LEU A 519 -16.46 -3.75 13.92
CA LEU A 519 -16.30 -2.45 13.26
C LEU A 519 -15.64 -2.64 11.89
N TRP A 520 -16.22 -2.07 10.84
CA TRP A 520 -15.63 -2.06 9.49
C TRP A 520 -15.55 -0.63 8.95
N THR A 521 -14.46 -0.33 8.25
CA THR A 521 -14.30 0.92 7.50
C THR A 521 -13.94 0.64 6.04
N ALA A 522 -14.34 1.55 5.16
CA ALA A 522 -13.88 1.55 3.78
C ALA A 522 -13.59 2.96 3.28
N GLU A 523 -12.66 3.08 2.35
CA GLU A 523 -12.50 4.24 1.47
C GLU A 523 -12.60 3.77 0.02
N LEU A 524 -13.49 4.39 -0.76
CA LEU A 524 -13.66 4.14 -2.19
C LEU A 524 -13.49 5.43 -2.99
N ARG A 525 -12.68 5.39 -4.05
CA ARG A 525 -12.40 6.54 -4.91
C ARG A 525 -12.74 6.28 -6.36
N GLY A 526 -13.28 7.30 -7.02
CA GLY A 526 -13.59 7.28 -8.45
C GLY A 526 -12.34 7.35 -9.34
N MET A 527 -12.55 7.33 -10.64
CA MET A 527 -11.52 7.68 -11.63
C MET A 527 -11.45 9.22 -11.69
N ASP A 528 -10.31 9.84 -11.39
CA ASP A 528 -10.14 11.30 -11.39
C ASP A 528 -10.35 11.92 -12.79
N THR A 529 -10.13 11.13 -13.84
CA THR A 529 -10.23 11.57 -15.24
C THR A 529 -10.99 10.55 -16.09
N PRO A 530 -11.83 10.97 -17.06
CA PRO A 530 -12.20 12.36 -17.39
C PRO A 530 -13.27 12.98 -16.47
N ASN A 531 -13.86 12.21 -15.54
CA ASN A 531 -14.93 12.66 -14.65
C ASN A 531 -14.71 12.10 -13.22
N PRO A 532 -14.34 12.93 -12.21
CA PRO A 532 -13.89 12.51 -10.88
C PRO A 532 -15.02 11.99 -9.98
N LYS A 533 -15.89 11.12 -10.49
CA LYS A 533 -17.12 10.68 -9.84
C LYS A 533 -17.32 9.18 -9.99
N LEU A 534 -17.66 8.54 -8.88
CA LEU A 534 -18.23 7.21 -8.82
C LEU A 534 -19.61 7.22 -9.50
N THR A 535 -19.69 6.51 -10.62
CA THR A 535 -20.89 6.27 -11.43
C THR A 535 -21.18 4.78 -11.52
N ALA A 536 -22.40 4.42 -11.92
CA ALA A 536 -22.80 3.02 -12.08
C ALA A 536 -21.95 2.31 -13.16
N GLY A 537 -21.45 1.12 -12.83
CA GLY A 537 -20.52 0.36 -13.67
C GLY A 537 -19.49 -0.44 -12.88
N TYR A 538 -18.67 -1.21 -13.59
CA TYR A 538 -17.61 -2.06 -13.03
C TYR A 538 -16.23 -1.40 -13.14
N TYR A 539 -15.49 -1.42 -12.02
CA TYR A 539 -14.16 -0.82 -11.84
C TYR A 539 -13.13 -1.95 -11.66
N PRO A 540 -12.50 -2.44 -12.75
CA PRO A 540 -11.54 -3.54 -12.71
C PRO A 540 -10.15 -3.13 -12.23
N GLY A 541 -9.49 -3.99 -11.46
CA GLY A 541 -8.06 -3.86 -11.15
C GLY A 541 -7.75 -2.63 -10.31
N THR A 542 -8.63 -2.32 -9.35
CA THR A 542 -8.44 -1.25 -8.37
C THR A 542 -7.25 -1.55 -7.46
N LYS A 543 -6.71 -0.50 -6.85
CA LYS A 543 -5.65 -0.55 -5.82
C LYS A 543 -6.08 0.25 -4.59
N GLY A 544 -5.30 0.16 -3.51
CA GLY A 544 -5.57 0.89 -2.26
C GLY A 544 -5.89 2.37 -2.47
N SER A 545 -7.04 2.79 -1.96
CA SER A 545 -7.71 4.09 -2.14
C SER A 545 -6.81 5.33 -2.12
N ARG A 546 -5.85 5.43 -1.19
CA ARG A 546 -4.98 6.60 -1.05
C ARG A 546 -3.86 6.70 -2.09
N PHE A 547 -3.49 5.56 -2.68
CA PHE A 547 -2.59 5.45 -3.83
C PHE A 547 -3.35 4.83 -5.01
N HIS A 548 -4.59 5.25 -5.22
CA HIS A 548 -5.40 4.71 -6.29
C HIS A 548 -4.79 5.06 -7.64
N ASN A 549 -4.94 4.15 -8.61
CA ASN A 549 -4.71 4.55 -9.98
C ASN A 549 -5.82 5.52 -10.37
N VAL A 550 -5.44 6.78 -10.63
CA VAL A 550 -6.34 7.90 -10.93
C VAL A 550 -7.20 7.69 -12.18
N VAL A 551 -6.94 6.64 -12.98
CA VAL A 551 -7.77 6.26 -14.13
C VAL A 551 -8.53 4.94 -13.96
N LYS A 552 -8.40 4.25 -12.81
CA LYS A 552 -9.14 3.01 -12.48
C LYS A 552 -10.04 3.13 -11.24
N GLY A 553 -9.75 4.08 -10.35
CA GLY A 553 -10.38 4.16 -9.04
C GLY A 553 -9.68 3.32 -7.97
N GLY A 554 -10.15 3.47 -6.73
CA GLY A 554 -9.49 2.95 -5.54
C GLY A 554 -10.45 2.24 -4.57
N LEU A 555 -9.94 1.22 -3.88
CA LEU A 555 -10.69 0.39 -2.94
C LEU A 555 -9.82 0.02 -1.74
N SER A 556 -10.34 0.29 -0.54
CA SER A 556 -9.73 -0.09 0.73
C SER A 556 -10.80 -0.49 1.72
N TRP A 557 -10.68 -1.66 2.34
CA TRP A 557 -11.52 -2.15 3.45
C TRP A 557 -10.65 -2.58 4.64
N THR A 558 -11.12 -2.27 5.85
CA THR A 558 -10.59 -2.80 7.11
C THR A 558 -11.71 -3.38 7.98
N GLY A 559 -11.36 -4.32 8.86
CA GLY A 559 -12.28 -4.93 9.84
C GLY A 559 -11.61 -5.10 11.20
N GLU A 560 -12.15 -4.50 12.26
CA GLU A 560 -11.65 -4.50 13.65
C GLU A 560 -10.14 -4.19 13.76
N GLY A 561 -9.63 -3.29 12.91
CA GLY A 561 -8.21 -2.91 12.89
C GLY A 561 -7.31 -3.92 12.18
N ARG A 562 -7.82 -4.56 11.12
CA ARG A 562 -7.07 -5.40 10.18
C ARG A 562 -7.23 -4.83 8.77
N GLY A 563 -6.14 -4.48 8.10
CA GLY A 563 -6.14 -3.88 6.74
C GLY A 563 -4.94 -4.29 5.89
N CYS A 564 -4.91 -3.87 4.63
CA CYS A 564 -3.84 -4.19 3.68
C CYS A 564 -2.87 -3.02 3.42
N SER A 565 -1.56 -3.25 3.53
CA SER A 565 -0.53 -2.39 2.93
C SER A 565 -0.67 -2.28 1.41
N LYS A 566 -1.13 -3.35 0.78
CA LYS A 566 -1.46 -3.48 -0.64
C LYS A 566 -2.87 -4.07 -0.78
N SER A 567 -3.87 -3.22 -0.95
CA SER A 567 -5.17 -3.65 -1.47
C SER A 567 -5.11 -3.78 -3.00
N SER A 568 -5.75 -4.82 -3.54
CA SER A 568 -6.15 -4.87 -4.95
C SER A 568 -7.42 -5.68 -5.16
N GLY A 569 -8.13 -5.44 -6.27
CA GLY A 569 -9.33 -6.21 -6.62
C GLY A 569 -10.23 -5.48 -7.59
N TRP A 570 -11.52 -5.39 -7.25
CA TRP A 570 -12.51 -4.67 -8.03
C TRP A 570 -13.67 -4.17 -7.17
N PHE A 571 -14.39 -3.16 -7.67
CA PHE A 571 -15.74 -2.87 -7.20
C PHE A 571 -16.72 -2.63 -8.36
N ALA A 572 -18.00 -2.77 -8.08
CA ALA A 572 -19.08 -2.54 -9.02
C ALA A 572 -20.17 -1.73 -8.33
N ILE A 573 -20.57 -0.61 -8.94
CA ILE A 573 -21.68 0.22 -8.48
C ILE A 573 -22.88 -0.16 -9.33
N ASP A 574 -23.81 -0.91 -8.76
CA ASP A 574 -25.06 -1.31 -9.42
C ASP A 574 -26.05 -0.15 -9.47
N HIS A 575 -26.04 0.72 -8.45
CA HIS A 575 -26.80 1.97 -8.42
C HIS A 575 -26.04 3.06 -7.65
N VAL A 576 -26.19 4.32 -8.05
CA VAL A 576 -25.77 5.49 -7.26
C VAL A 576 -26.67 6.69 -7.57
N LYS A 577 -27.00 7.45 -6.53
CA LYS A 577 -27.80 8.68 -6.58
C LYS A 577 -27.12 9.73 -5.73
N THR A 578 -27.02 10.97 -6.22
CA THR A 578 -26.42 12.11 -5.52
C THR A 578 -27.36 13.30 -5.42
N ASP A 579 -27.02 14.27 -4.57
CA ASP A 579 -27.58 15.62 -4.63
C ASP A 579 -26.79 16.53 -5.58
N VAL A 580 -27.18 17.81 -5.62
CA VAL A 580 -26.58 18.84 -6.48
C VAL A 580 -25.15 19.23 -6.07
N TYR A 581 -24.65 18.71 -4.95
CA TYR A 581 -23.29 18.92 -4.44
C TYR A 581 -22.44 17.65 -4.50
N ASP A 582 -22.87 16.65 -5.28
CA ASP A 582 -22.19 15.35 -5.42
C ASP A 582 -22.05 14.55 -4.11
N SER A 583 -22.88 14.86 -3.11
CA SER A 583 -22.97 14.05 -1.89
C SER A 583 -23.86 12.84 -2.15
N PRO A 584 -23.56 11.65 -1.59
CA PRO A 584 -24.37 10.45 -1.81
C PRO A 584 -25.76 10.58 -1.17
N LEU A 585 -26.79 10.21 -1.92
CA LEU A 585 -28.18 10.03 -1.47
C LEU A 585 -28.60 8.56 -1.44
N ALA A 586 -28.03 7.72 -2.30
CA ALA A 586 -28.15 6.27 -2.24
C ALA A 586 -27.04 5.61 -3.06
N PHE A 587 -26.69 4.36 -2.75
CA PHE A 587 -25.94 3.48 -3.65
C PHE A 587 -26.13 1.99 -3.31
N ASP A 588 -25.89 1.18 -4.33
CA ASP A 588 -25.72 -0.27 -4.26
C ASP A 588 -24.32 -0.61 -4.77
N LEU A 589 -23.49 -1.15 -3.90
CA LEU A 589 -22.06 -1.40 -4.12
C LEU A 589 -21.73 -2.87 -3.84
N ARG A 590 -21.02 -3.52 -4.76
CA ARG A 590 -20.35 -4.81 -4.56
C ARG A 590 -18.85 -4.68 -4.74
N PHE A 591 -18.06 -5.49 -4.03
CA PHE A 591 -16.60 -5.46 -4.13
C PHE A 591 -15.94 -6.81 -3.91
N GLU A 592 -14.66 -6.87 -4.27
CA GLU A 592 -13.69 -7.90 -3.94
C GLU A 592 -12.35 -7.22 -3.60
N GLN A 593 -11.74 -7.60 -2.48
CA GLN A 593 -10.42 -7.11 -2.06
C GLN A 593 -9.49 -8.28 -1.72
N HIS A 594 -8.24 -8.19 -2.16
CA HIS A 594 -7.12 -9.06 -1.83
C HIS A 594 -6.04 -8.23 -1.12
N CYS A 595 -5.53 -8.70 0.04
CA CYS A 595 -4.37 -8.09 0.71
C CYS A 595 -3.05 -8.71 0.27
N GLU A 596 -1.98 -7.92 0.23
CA GLU A 596 -0.57 -8.35 0.07
C GLU A 596 -0.32 -9.28 -1.11
N ASP A 597 -1.01 -9.03 -2.23
CA ASP A 597 -0.99 -9.84 -3.46
C ASP A 597 -1.31 -11.33 -3.23
N ARG A 598 -2.01 -11.66 -2.13
CA ARG A 598 -2.57 -13.00 -1.84
C ARG A 598 -3.75 -13.30 -2.77
N ALA A 599 -4.10 -14.59 -2.88
CA ALA A 599 -5.22 -15.06 -3.70
C ALA A 599 -6.55 -15.22 -2.95
N ALA A 600 -6.57 -15.07 -1.62
CA ALA A 600 -7.78 -15.21 -0.81
C ALA A 600 -8.50 -13.86 -0.67
N ALA A 601 -9.77 -13.82 -1.06
CA ALA A 601 -10.56 -12.61 -1.16
C ALA A 601 -11.40 -12.30 0.09
N LEU A 602 -11.64 -11.00 0.29
CA LEU A 602 -12.82 -10.47 0.98
C LEU A 602 -13.82 -9.97 -0.08
N HIS A 603 -14.98 -10.61 -0.17
CA HIS A 603 -16.12 -10.16 -0.95
C HIS A 603 -17.13 -9.39 -0.09
N GLY A 604 -17.94 -8.54 -0.72
CA GLY A 604 -19.07 -7.95 -0.01
C GLY A 604 -20.07 -7.15 -0.85
N VAL A 605 -21.18 -6.80 -0.21
CA VAL A 605 -22.24 -5.93 -0.72
C VAL A 605 -22.68 -4.92 0.34
N ILE A 606 -22.99 -3.71 -0.10
CA ILE A 606 -23.56 -2.63 0.72
C ILE A 606 -24.74 -2.02 -0.04
N HIS A 607 -25.89 -1.98 0.61
CA HIS A 607 -27.04 -1.18 0.19
C HIS A 607 -27.23 -0.05 1.19
N TRP A 608 -27.17 1.20 0.72
CA TRP A 608 -27.33 2.37 1.56
C TRP A 608 -28.18 3.43 0.89
N VAL A 609 -29.16 3.95 1.63
CA VAL A 609 -29.97 5.11 1.31
C VAL A 609 -29.81 6.14 2.43
N LYS A 610 -29.55 7.39 2.07
CA LYS A 610 -29.57 8.53 2.98
C LYS A 610 -30.99 8.71 3.51
N PRO A 611 -31.23 8.73 4.83
CA PRO A 611 -32.58 8.92 5.36
C PRO A 611 -33.22 10.21 4.85
N ASP A 612 -34.43 10.11 4.31
CA ASP A 612 -35.16 11.27 3.80
C ASP A 612 -35.86 12.01 4.95
N THR A 613 -35.18 13.06 5.45
CA THR A 613 -35.75 13.96 6.46
C THR A 613 -36.50 15.15 5.84
N SER A 614 -36.63 15.23 4.51
CA SER A 614 -37.24 16.39 3.83
C SER A 614 -38.76 16.46 3.96
N GLN A 615 -39.40 15.30 4.20
CA GLN A 615 -40.84 15.19 4.39
C GLN A 615 -41.28 15.30 5.86
N LEU A 616 -40.32 15.41 6.79
CA LEU A 616 -40.61 15.47 8.23
C LEU A 616 -40.90 16.91 8.66
N SER A 617 -42.08 17.14 9.22
CA SER A 617 -42.42 18.40 9.88
C SER A 617 -41.76 18.48 11.26
N PRO A 618 -41.27 19.66 11.70
CA PRO A 618 -40.71 19.82 13.05
C PRO A 618 -41.69 19.41 14.15
N ILE A 619 -41.19 18.63 15.09
CA ILE A 619 -41.97 18.14 16.23
C ILE A 619 -42.02 19.25 17.29
N THR A 620 -43.22 19.59 17.74
CA THR A 620 -43.48 20.75 18.63
C THR A 620 -43.80 20.36 20.08
N SER A 621 -43.96 19.07 20.38
CA SER A 621 -44.32 18.54 21.70
C SER A 621 -43.86 17.10 21.87
N THR A 622 -43.66 16.67 23.13
CA THR A 622 -43.35 15.29 23.50
C THR A 622 -44.52 14.33 23.30
N SER A 623 -44.23 13.03 23.28
CA SER A 623 -45.25 11.97 23.29
C SER A 623 -45.91 11.83 24.68
N ALA A 624 -46.91 10.96 24.77
CA ALA A 624 -47.50 10.59 26.06
C ALA A 624 -46.45 9.88 26.95
N VAL A 625 -46.39 10.25 28.22
CA VAL A 625 -45.37 9.80 29.17
C VAL A 625 -45.30 8.27 29.23
N GLY A 626 -44.10 7.71 29.05
CA GLY A 626 -43.89 6.28 29.13
C GLY A 626 -44.60 5.45 28.04
N SER A 627 -45.15 6.08 27.00
CA SER A 627 -45.78 5.39 25.87
C SER A 627 -44.78 4.58 25.04
N TRP A 628 -43.54 5.10 24.92
CA TRP A 628 -42.44 4.38 24.29
C TRP A 628 -41.84 3.31 25.21
N ARG A 629 -41.48 2.18 24.59
CA ARG A 629 -40.68 1.07 25.13
C ARG A 629 -39.84 0.47 24.00
N PRO A 630 -38.64 -0.06 24.28
CA PRO A 630 -37.84 -0.79 23.29
C PRO A 630 -38.50 -2.13 22.93
N PRO A 631 -38.17 -2.73 21.77
CA PRO A 631 -38.64 -4.07 21.42
C PRO A 631 -38.17 -5.11 22.45
N SER A 632 -39.10 -5.92 22.96
CA SER A 632 -38.81 -6.88 24.05
C SER A 632 -37.87 -8.03 23.64
N ASN A 633 -37.63 -8.19 22.34
CA ASN A 633 -36.66 -9.11 21.74
C ASN A 633 -35.23 -8.51 21.60
N GLU A 634 -35.05 -7.21 21.85
CA GLU A 634 -33.78 -6.49 21.66
C GLU A 634 -33.12 -6.06 22.98
N ILE A 635 -33.84 -6.12 24.11
CA ILE A 635 -33.26 -5.90 25.45
C ILE A 635 -32.91 -7.23 26.14
N PRO A 636 -31.78 -7.31 26.87
CA PRO A 636 -31.38 -8.54 27.55
C PRO A 636 -32.17 -8.75 28.86
N ASN A 637 -32.42 -10.01 29.20
CA ASN A 637 -33.13 -10.40 30.42
C ASN A 637 -32.27 -10.29 31.71
N GLN A 638 -30.97 -10.03 31.59
CA GLN A 638 -29.98 -9.95 32.66
C GLN A 638 -28.81 -9.03 32.25
N GLY A 639 -28.07 -8.48 33.21
CA GLY A 639 -26.96 -7.57 32.96
C GLY A 639 -27.40 -6.11 32.86
N ASN A 640 -26.57 -5.17 33.33
CA ASN A 640 -26.83 -3.74 33.15
C ASN A 640 -26.79 -3.41 31.64
N TYR A 641 -27.71 -2.57 31.17
CA TYR A 641 -27.75 -2.16 29.78
C TYR A 641 -28.35 -0.76 29.61
N LEU A 642 -27.93 -0.11 28.51
CA LEU A 642 -28.60 1.05 27.93
C LEU A 642 -28.99 0.67 26.49
N TYR A 643 -30.29 0.76 26.19
CA TYR A 643 -30.81 0.75 24.83
C TYR A 643 -31.18 2.19 24.47
N ILE A 644 -30.69 2.68 23.33
CA ILE A 644 -31.04 3.96 22.72
C ILE A 644 -31.73 3.69 21.38
N GLN A 645 -32.73 4.49 21.04
CA GLN A 645 -33.32 4.52 19.70
C GLN A 645 -33.71 5.96 19.37
N SER A 646 -33.30 6.44 18.19
CA SER A 646 -33.73 7.74 17.68
C SER A 646 -34.58 7.56 16.43
N ASP A 647 -35.57 8.45 16.30
CA ASP A 647 -36.29 8.64 15.05
C ASP A 647 -35.39 9.30 14.00
N LEU A 648 -35.81 9.20 12.73
CA LEU A 648 -35.19 9.92 11.62
C LEU A 648 -35.25 11.44 11.88
N GLY A 649 -34.13 12.14 11.69
CA GLY A 649 -34.06 13.59 11.84
C GLY A 649 -33.91 14.10 13.28
N GLU A 650 -33.66 13.21 14.26
CA GLU A 650 -33.02 13.56 15.53
C GLU A 650 -31.51 13.85 15.32
N SER A 651 -30.90 14.70 16.15
CA SER A 651 -29.54 15.24 15.92
C SER A 651 -28.39 14.49 16.60
N ILE A 652 -28.64 13.68 17.64
CA ILE A 652 -27.62 12.94 18.39
C ILE A 652 -27.39 11.55 17.75
N ALA A 653 -28.42 10.70 17.73
CA ALA A 653 -28.37 9.34 17.19
C ALA A 653 -28.87 9.20 15.74
N LYS A 654 -29.44 10.25 15.14
CA LYS A 654 -29.55 10.43 13.67
C LYS A 654 -30.28 9.28 12.94
N GLY A 655 -31.33 8.74 13.56
CA GLY A 655 -32.17 7.66 13.03
C GLY A 655 -31.68 6.26 13.36
N MET A 656 -30.76 6.09 14.31
CA MET A 656 -30.14 4.82 14.65
C MET A 656 -30.59 4.31 16.03
N ALA A 657 -30.52 2.98 16.20
CA ALA A 657 -30.69 2.30 17.48
C ALA A 657 -29.36 1.68 17.94
N PHE A 658 -29.13 1.65 19.25
CA PHE A 658 -27.91 1.15 19.88
C PHE A 658 -28.23 0.39 21.16
N LEU A 659 -27.81 -0.87 21.25
CA LEU A 659 -27.79 -1.62 22.51
C LEU A 659 -26.35 -1.69 23.03
N GLN A 660 -26.13 -1.23 24.26
CA GLN A 660 -24.88 -1.43 24.99
C GLN A 660 -25.16 -2.12 26.33
N THR A 661 -24.44 -3.19 26.63
CA THR A 661 -24.66 -4.05 27.80
C THR A 661 -23.37 -4.22 28.60
N SER A 662 -23.46 -4.81 29.79
CA SER A 662 -22.30 -5.16 30.63
C SER A 662 -21.21 -6.01 29.97
N SER A 663 -21.41 -6.55 28.76
CA SER A 663 -20.36 -7.24 27.99
C SER A 663 -19.76 -6.41 26.85
N THR A 664 -20.39 -5.29 26.44
CA THR A 664 -19.94 -4.42 25.34
C THR A 664 -19.64 -2.97 25.74
N ALA A 665 -20.06 -2.56 26.94
CA ALA A 665 -19.81 -1.25 27.50
C ALA A 665 -19.81 -1.29 29.04
N LYS A 666 -19.08 -0.34 29.64
CA LYS A 666 -19.18 -0.03 31.06
C LYS A 666 -20.43 0.81 31.30
N VAL A 667 -21.42 0.23 31.98
CA VAL A 667 -22.70 0.89 32.31
C VAL A 667 -22.67 1.33 33.77
N GLU A 668 -22.58 2.63 34.02
CA GLU A 668 -22.49 3.24 35.36
C GLU A 668 -23.66 4.21 35.57
N ALA A 669 -24.30 4.16 36.75
CA ALA A 669 -25.27 5.17 37.17
C ALA A 669 -25.05 5.56 38.62
N TYR A 670 -25.19 6.84 38.95
CA TYR A 670 -24.92 7.39 40.28
C TYR A 670 -25.69 8.68 40.51
N VAL A 671 -25.58 9.24 41.72
CA VAL A 671 -26.07 10.59 42.03
C VAL A 671 -24.90 11.43 42.50
N GLN A 672 -24.76 12.62 41.91
CA GLN A 672 -23.81 13.65 42.29
C GLN A 672 -24.53 15.00 42.24
N ASP A 673 -24.34 15.85 43.25
CA ASP A 673 -24.87 17.22 43.30
C ASP A 673 -26.39 17.29 42.98
N ASN A 674 -27.16 16.39 43.62
CA ASN A 674 -28.59 16.11 43.41
C ASN A 674 -29.01 15.74 41.96
N THR A 675 -28.06 15.57 41.05
CA THR A 675 -28.28 15.10 39.68
C THR A 675 -28.12 13.58 39.65
N LEU A 676 -29.11 12.86 39.13
CA LEU A 676 -28.96 11.45 38.76
C LEU A 676 -28.28 11.39 37.40
N ILE A 677 -27.15 10.71 37.33
CA ILE A 677 -26.28 10.63 36.15
C ILE A 677 -26.18 9.17 35.74
N PHE A 678 -26.27 8.90 34.43
CA PHE A 678 -25.70 7.69 33.85
C PHE A 678 -24.56 8.04 32.90
N GLU A 679 -23.53 7.18 32.91
CA GLU A 679 -22.44 7.16 31.95
C GLU A 679 -22.36 5.76 31.36
N VAL A 680 -22.39 5.65 30.03
CA VAL A 680 -22.15 4.39 29.33
C VAL A 680 -21.00 4.57 28.37
N ARG A 681 -19.89 3.87 28.66
CA ARG A 681 -18.63 3.97 27.93
C ARG A 681 -18.37 2.65 27.21
N GLY A 682 -18.39 2.68 25.89
CA GLY A 682 -18.30 1.51 25.02
C GLY A 682 -17.97 1.91 23.59
N VAL A 683 -18.57 1.24 22.61
CA VAL A 683 -18.48 1.60 21.17
C VAL A 683 -19.13 2.97 20.90
N HIS A 684 -20.06 3.38 21.76
CA HIS A 684 -20.65 4.72 21.81
C HIS A 684 -20.60 5.26 23.25
N ASN A 685 -20.26 6.54 23.41
CA ASN A 685 -20.13 7.18 24.70
C ASN A 685 -21.38 8.02 25.02
N TRP A 686 -22.24 7.51 25.91
CA TRP A 686 -23.51 8.13 26.28
C TRP A 686 -23.47 8.70 27.70
N ARG A 687 -24.06 9.88 27.87
CA ARG A 687 -24.29 10.51 29.17
C ARG A 687 -25.72 11.01 29.29
N GLY A 688 -26.41 10.61 30.34
CA GLY A 688 -27.69 11.17 30.74
C GLY A 688 -27.56 11.88 32.09
N ASN A 689 -28.11 13.09 32.19
CA ASN A 689 -28.10 13.91 33.40
C ASN A 689 -29.54 14.30 33.71
N PHE A 690 -30.03 14.03 34.92
CA PHE A 690 -31.41 14.31 35.32
C PHE A 690 -31.44 14.99 36.69
N ILE A 691 -32.20 16.08 36.82
CA ILE A 691 -32.50 16.73 38.11
C ILE A 691 -33.98 16.48 38.44
N ALA A 692 -34.26 16.08 39.68
CA ALA A 692 -35.62 15.83 40.16
C ALA A 692 -36.46 17.12 40.26
N ARG A 693 -37.76 16.98 40.57
CA ARG A 693 -38.67 18.13 40.71
C ARG A 693 -38.23 19.04 41.86
N SER A 694 -38.60 20.32 41.81
CA SER A 694 -38.28 21.26 42.88
C SER A 694 -38.82 20.76 44.23
N GLY A 695 -37.94 20.69 45.25
CA GLY A 695 -38.25 20.09 46.55
C GLY A 695 -37.98 18.57 46.68
N GLN A 696 -37.58 17.88 45.61
CA GLN A 696 -37.08 16.49 45.67
C GLN A 696 -35.54 16.46 45.66
N ASN A 697 -34.93 15.88 46.70
CA ASN A 697 -33.48 15.68 46.77
C ASN A 697 -32.99 14.42 46.03
N GLN A 698 -33.91 13.51 45.70
CA GLN A 698 -33.65 12.22 45.03
C GLN A 698 -34.86 11.86 44.14
N PHE A 699 -34.62 11.06 43.10
CA PHE A 699 -35.69 10.48 42.29
C PHE A 699 -36.44 9.39 43.06
N VAL A 700 -37.74 9.27 42.81
CA VAL A 700 -38.59 8.20 43.32
C VAL A 700 -39.28 7.50 42.16
N ARG A 701 -39.82 6.30 42.40
CA ARG A 701 -40.62 5.58 41.41
C ARG A 701 -41.82 6.43 40.98
N GLY A 702 -41.98 6.67 39.67
CA GLY A 702 -43.05 7.51 39.14
C GLY A 702 -42.73 8.17 37.81
N GLU A 703 -43.63 9.06 37.41
CA GLU A 703 -43.62 9.76 36.11
C GLU A 703 -43.20 11.23 36.28
N TYR A 704 -42.40 11.71 35.34
CA TYR A 704 -41.88 13.07 35.27
C TYR A 704 -42.18 13.62 33.86
N PRO A 705 -43.31 14.33 33.68
CA PRO A 705 -43.92 14.56 32.35
C PRO A 705 -43.32 15.70 31.54
N ASN A 706 -42.82 16.75 32.21
CA ASN A 706 -42.51 18.06 31.62
C ASN A 706 -41.06 18.49 31.92
N MET A 707 -40.10 17.58 31.79
CA MET A 707 -38.72 17.88 32.15
C MET A 707 -38.09 18.83 31.12
N SER A 708 -37.41 19.88 31.60
CA SER A 708 -36.78 20.93 30.78
C SER A 708 -35.28 20.72 30.57
N GLY A 709 -34.62 21.59 29.80
CA GLY A 709 -33.21 21.42 29.48
C GLY A 709 -32.26 21.66 30.65
N TYR A 710 -31.36 20.72 30.95
CA TYR A 710 -30.21 20.94 31.82
C TYR A 710 -29.15 21.81 31.11
N PRO A 711 -28.48 22.78 31.78
CA PRO A 711 -28.62 23.21 33.17
C PRO A 711 -29.43 24.52 33.30
N SER A 712 -30.51 24.69 32.54
CA SER A 712 -31.41 25.83 32.73
C SER A 712 -32.03 25.81 34.14
N SER A 713 -32.39 26.99 34.67
CA SER A 713 -32.90 27.15 36.04
C SER A 713 -34.02 26.16 36.34
N VAL A 714 -33.78 25.27 37.32
CA VAL A 714 -34.57 24.05 37.58
C VAL A 714 -36.08 24.32 37.49
N GLY A 715 -36.70 23.81 36.42
CA GLY A 715 -38.14 23.87 36.24
C GLY A 715 -38.86 23.14 37.37
N VAL A 716 -40.12 23.51 37.64
CA VAL A 716 -40.91 22.93 38.74
C VAL A 716 -40.97 21.39 38.63
N ASP A 717 -40.97 20.87 37.39
CA ASP A 717 -41.03 19.44 37.04
C ASP A 717 -39.66 18.75 36.82
N GLY A 718 -38.54 19.43 37.10
CA GLY A 718 -37.18 18.89 36.94
C GLY A 718 -36.58 19.10 35.53
N SER A 719 -35.37 18.57 35.30
CA SER A 719 -34.66 18.74 34.02
C SER A 719 -33.93 17.48 33.54
N LEU A 720 -33.73 17.35 32.23
CA LEU A 720 -32.92 16.32 31.58
C LEU A 720 -31.86 16.92 30.63
N SER A 721 -30.82 16.14 30.36
CA SER A 721 -30.02 16.24 29.13
C SER A 721 -29.34 14.90 28.84
N ILE A 722 -29.62 14.37 27.64
CA ILE A 722 -28.96 13.20 27.06
C ILE A 722 -27.99 13.68 25.98
N SER A 723 -26.79 13.11 25.98
CA SER A 723 -25.75 13.33 24.97
C SER A 723 -25.09 12.00 24.59
N GLY A 724 -24.60 11.91 23.35
CA GLY A 724 -23.98 10.72 22.78
C GLY A 724 -22.86 11.10 21.81
N ASP A 725 -21.67 10.51 21.95
CA ASP A 725 -20.49 10.72 21.10
C ASP A 725 -20.10 12.21 20.91
N GLY A 726 -20.33 13.03 21.94
CA GLY A 726 -20.07 14.48 21.92
C GLY A 726 -21.19 15.32 21.30
N TYR A 727 -22.26 14.71 20.76
CA TYR A 727 -23.47 15.41 20.32
C TYR A 727 -24.46 15.58 21.48
N SER A 728 -25.09 16.76 21.55
CA SER A 728 -26.10 17.12 22.56
C SER A 728 -27.09 18.11 21.99
N ASN A 729 -28.34 18.07 22.44
CA ASN A 729 -29.39 18.99 21.98
C ASN A 729 -29.47 20.25 22.85
N ASN A 730 -29.81 21.39 22.24
CA ASN A 730 -30.09 22.66 22.92
C ASN A 730 -31.56 22.72 23.38
N ASP A 731 -31.80 23.30 24.57
CA ASP A 731 -33.09 23.29 25.31
C ASP A 731 -33.89 21.97 25.14
N PRO A 732 -33.31 20.81 25.51
CA PRO A 732 -34.00 19.54 25.37
C PRO A 732 -35.23 19.48 26.29
N ARG A 733 -36.33 18.93 25.78
CA ARG A 733 -37.58 18.73 26.53
C ARG A 733 -38.01 17.28 26.43
N GLY A 734 -38.61 16.76 27.48
CA GLY A 734 -38.77 15.31 27.58
C GLY A 734 -39.62 14.86 28.74
N TRP A 735 -39.85 13.55 28.78
CA TRP A 735 -40.37 12.85 29.93
C TRP A 735 -39.39 11.79 30.42
N LEU A 736 -39.49 11.45 31.70
CA LEU A 736 -38.77 10.37 32.35
C LEU A 736 -39.77 9.53 33.14
N VAL A 737 -39.66 8.21 33.03
CA VAL A 737 -40.35 7.26 33.91
C VAL A 737 -39.31 6.49 34.69
N ILE A 738 -39.39 6.56 36.02
CA ILE A 738 -38.64 5.71 36.93
C ILE A 738 -39.51 4.51 37.24
N ASP A 739 -39.31 3.40 36.51
CA ASP A 739 -40.02 2.14 36.74
C ASP A 739 -39.56 1.46 38.06
N HIS A 740 -38.30 1.66 38.45
CA HIS A 740 -37.70 1.25 39.74
C HIS A 740 -36.55 2.18 40.14
N VAL A 741 -36.35 2.42 41.44
CA VAL A 741 -35.14 3.07 41.99
C VAL A 741 -34.90 2.64 43.44
N SER A 742 -33.63 2.48 43.84
CA SER A 742 -33.25 2.11 45.21
C SER A 742 -31.95 2.79 45.65
N TYR A 743 -31.86 3.14 46.94
CA TYR A 743 -30.73 3.82 47.56
C TYR A 743 -30.30 3.15 48.86
N VAL A 744 -28.99 3.10 49.12
CA VAL A 744 -28.40 2.64 50.39
C VAL A 744 -27.42 3.70 50.89
N GLY A 745 -27.63 4.21 52.10
CA GLY A 745 -26.80 5.29 52.67
C GLY A 745 -26.77 6.57 51.81
N GLY A 746 -27.87 6.86 51.10
CA GLY A 746 -27.97 7.98 50.16
C GLY A 746 -27.38 7.73 48.76
N LYS A 747 -26.57 6.66 48.58
CA LYS A 747 -26.02 6.28 47.27
C LYS A 747 -27.03 5.45 46.48
N LEU A 748 -27.10 5.68 45.16
CA LEU A 748 -27.89 4.87 44.24
C LEU A 748 -27.34 3.43 44.20
N VAL A 749 -28.22 2.43 44.27
CA VAL A 749 -27.84 1.00 44.12
C VAL A 749 -28.59 0.27 43.01
N ALA A 750 -29.77 0.78 42.61
CA ALA A 750 -30.49 0.26 41.45
C ALA A 750 -31.34 1.37 40.81
N VAL A 751 -31.48 1.32 39.48
CA VAL A 751 -32.47 2.12 38.74
C VAL A 751 -32.93 1.38 37.49
N ASP A 752 -34.24 1.42 37.22
CA ASP A 752 -34.84 1.13 35.93
C ASP A 752 -35.54 2.41 35.45
N LEU A 753 -35.08 2.98 34.35
CA LEU A 753 -35.67 4.20 33.80
C LEU A 753 -35.86 4.14 32.29
N ARG A 754 -36.86 4.89 31.81
CA ARG A 754 -37.12 5.16 30.39
C ARG A 754 -37.27 6.65 30.18
N PHE A 755 -36.71 7.17 29.10
CA PHE A 755 -36.80 8.59 28.77
C PHE A 755 -37.15 8.82 27.29
N GLU A 756 -37.62 10.02 27.04
CA GLU A 756 -37.71 10.65 25.72
C GLU A 756 -37.08 12.03 25.79
N GLN A 757 -36.32 12.41 24.76
CA GLN A 757 -35.74 13.73 24.58
C GLN A 757 -36.08 14.25 23.18
N LEU A 758 -36.74 15.40 23.13
CA LEU A 758 -36.92 16.22 21.94
C LEU A 758 -35.94 17.40 21.99
N GLY A 759 -35.17 17.63 20.92
CA GLY A 759 -34.32 18.81 20.79
C GLY A 759 -35.08 20.02 20.22
N LEU A 760 -34.60 21.23 20.48
CA LEU A 760 -35.15 22.45 19.88
C LEU A 760 -35.16 22.36 18.34
N ASN A 761 -36.35 22.43 17.74
CA ASN A 761 -36.61 22.27 16.30
C ASN A 761 -36.24 20.90 15.69
N ALA A 762 -36.15 19.83 16.50
CA ALA A 762 -35.87 18.48 16.00
C ALA A 762 -37.02 17.92 15.13
N LEU A 763 -36.67 17.02 14.21
CA LEU A 763 -37.62 16.34 13.31
C LEU A 763 -38.01 14.93 13.81
N GLY A 764 -37.41 14.47 14.91
CA GLY A 764 -37.58 13.14 15.50
C GLY A 764 -37.19 13.12 16.99
N PHE A 765 -37.65 12.13 17.73
CA PHE A 765 -37.31 11.94 19.15
C PHE A 765 -36.03 11.11 19.36
N LEU A 766 -35.38 11.31 20.52
CA LEU A 766 -34.41 10.39 21.08
C LEU A 766 -35.03 9.66 22.28
N HIS A 767 -35.19 8.35 22.18
CA HIS A 767 -35.67 7.51 23.27
C HIS A 767 -34.54 6.68 23.89
N GLY A 768 -34.73 6.25 25.13
CA GLY A 768 -33.85 5.25 25.73
C GLY A 768 -34.42 4.56 26.96
N GLN A 769 -33.90 3.36 27.23
CA GLN A 769 -34.15 2.59 28.45
C GLN A 769 -32.83 2.16 29.08
N LEU A 770 -32.67 2.46 30.37
CA LEU A 770 -31.54 2.05 31.20
C LEU A 770 -32.01 1.04 32.25
N HIS A 771 -31.33 -0.10 32.34
CA HIS A 771 -31.37 -1.02 33.46
C HIS A 771 -30.01 -1.00 34.14
N TRP A 772 -29.96 -0.61 35.42
CA TRP A 772 -28.71 -0.56 36.17
C TRP A 772 -28.84 -1.06 37.62
N ARG A 773 -27.82 -1.79 38.06
CA ARG A 773 -27.68 -2.48 39.34
C ARG A 773 -26.23 -2.41 39.80
N ALA A 774 -26.00 -1.93 41.01
CA ALA A 774 -24.66 -1.75 41.58
C ALA A 774 -23.95 -3.07 41.92
N GLU A 775 -24.72 -4.14 42.18
CA GLU A 775 -24.20 -5.48 42.43
C GLU A 775 -23.80 -6.24 41.15
N GLN A 776 -24.22 -5.76 39.97
CA GLN A 776 -23.89 -6.38 38.69
C GLN A 776 -22.59 -5.80 38.13
N THR A 777 -21.53 -6.60 38.16
CA THR A 777 -20.23 -6.27 37.58
C THR A 777 -20.22 -6.43 36.06
N ASN A 778 -19.43 -5.60 35.36
CA ASN A 778 -19.15 -5.80 33.94
C ASN A 778 -18.56 -7.18 33.65
N ASN A 779 -19.02 -7.82 32.58
CA ASN A 779 -18.62 -9.14 32.12
C ASN A 779 -18.00 -9.04 30.71
N PHE A 780 -16.91 -8.27 30.61
CA PHE A 780 -16.15 -8.14 29.36
C PHE A 780 -15.39 -9.42 29.06
N ALA A 781 -15.48 -9.90 27.81
CA ALA A 781 -14.92 -11.18 27.39
C ALA A 781 -13.39 -11.15 27.38
N GLY A 782 -12.74 -12.11 28.05
CA GLY A 782 -11.29 -12.26 28.10
C GLY A 782 -10.61 -12.25 26.71
N PRO A 783 -9.31 -11.91 26.62
CA PRO A 783 -8.60 -11.92 25.35
C PRO A 783 -8.74 -13.27 24.63
N VAL A 784 -8.94 -13.23 23.33
CA VAL A 784 -9.33 -14.39 22.53
C VAL A 784 -8.18 -15.40 22.47
N LEU A 785 -8.51 -16.66 22.75
CA LEU A 785 -7.58 -17.80 22.77
C LEU A 785 -8.13 -18.95 21.92
N PRO A 786 -7.31 -19.61 21.08
CA PRO A 786 -5.93 -19.24 20.74
C PRO A 786 -5.87 -17.92 19.94
N ALA A 787 -4.77 -17.20 20.05
CA ALA A 787 -4.55 -15.99 19.25
C ALA A 787 -4.36 -16.34 17.76
N PRO A 788 -4.77 -15.49 16.79
CA PRO A 788 -4.70 -15.82 15.37
C PRO A 788 -3.28 -16.13 14.89
N ASN A 789 -3.13 -17.27 14.19
CA ASN A 789 -1.89 -17.70 13.56
C ASN A 789 -1.53 -16.88 12.30
N THR A 790 -2.52 -16.25 11.67
CA THR A 790 -2.38 -15.36 10.51
C THR A 790 -2.01 -13.91 10.85
N PHE A 791 -2.08 -13.53 12.13
CA PHE A 791 -1.65 -12.20 12.58
C PHE A 791 -0.16 -12.02 12.33
N TRP A 792 0.25 -10.81 11.96
CA TRP A 792 1.61 -10.49 11.50
C TRP A 792 2.72 -10.82 12.53
N ARG A 793 3.93 -11.07 12.02
CA ARG A 793 5.19 -11.11 12.76
C ARG A 793 6.33 -10.50 11.91
N PRO A 794 7.43 -10.06 12.54
CA PRO A 794 8.65 -9.71 11.83
C PRO A 794 9.17 -10.86 10.97
N LYS A 795 9.79 -10.54 9.83
CA LYS A 795 10.44 -11.55 8.97
C LYS A 795 11.63 -12.19 9.71
N SER A 796 11.92 -13.46 9.43
CA SER A 796 13.02 -14.18 10.09
C SER A 796 14.34 -13.42 9.98
N GLY A 797 15.07 -13.30 11.10
CA GLY A 797 16.31 -12.53 11.18
C GLY A 797 16.15 -11.01 11.31
N ARG A 798 14.93 -10.46 11.43
CA ARG A 798 14.71 -9.03 11.71
C ARG A 798 14.88 -8.66 13.19
N THR A 799 14.61 -9.58 14.10
CA THR A 799 14.67 -9.37 15.56
C THR A 799 15.85 -10.11 16.19
N PRO A 800 16.46 -9.58 17.28
CA PRO A 800 17.48 -10.29 18.05
C PRO A 800 16.94 -11.58 18.67
N SER A 801 17.77 -12.63 18.69
CA SER A 801 17.44 -13.90 19.36
C SER A 801 17.61 -13.89 20.89
N ILE A 802 18.19 -12.82 21.44
CA ILE A 802 18.41 -12.65 22.88
C ILE A 802 18.25 -11.19 23.33
N GLY A 803 17.31 -10.94 24.24
CA GLY A 803 17.18 -9.67 24.96
C GLY A 803 16.23 -8.66 24.37
N ASN A 804 15.94 -7.65 25.18
CA ASN A 804 14.86 -6.70 24.96
C ASN A 804 14.97 -6.06 23.57
N TYR A 805 13.86 -6.03 22.85
CA TYR A 805 13.76 -5.29 21.59
C TYR A 805 12.36 -4.72 21.39
N ILE A 806 12.31 -3.64 20.62
CA ILE A 806 11.10 -3.19 19.96
C ILE A 806 11.42 -3.07 18.47
N TYR A 807 10.73 -3.88 17.66
CA TYR A 807 10.79 -3.82 16.20
C TYR A 807 9.49 -3.25 15.67
N LEU A 808 9.59 -2.34 14.70
CA LEU A 808 8.47 -1.67 14.04
C LEU A 808 8.59 -1.84 12.53
N GLU A 809 7.48 -2.08 11.84
CA GLU A 809 7.39 -2.13 10.36
C GLU A 809 6.15 -1.33 9.93
N SER A 810 6.36 -0.28 9.14
CA SER A 810 5.33 0.66 8.69
C SER A 810 4.87 0.33 7.28
N ASP A 811 3.55 0.23 7.08
CA ASP A 811 2.95 -0.04 5.78
C ASP A 811 3.03 1.15 4.82
N ARG A 812 2.96 0.82 3.52
CA ARG A 812 2.51 1.78 2.51
C ARG A 812 1.13 2.33 2.92
N SER A 813 1.07 3.64 3.18
CA SER A 813 -0.05 4.46 3.71
C SER A 813 -0.15 4.68 5.23
N ASP A 814 0.64 3.99 6.06
CA ASP A 814 0.76 4.40 7.47
C ASP A 814 1.32 5.83 7.58
N PHE A 815 0.84 6.57 8.59
CA PHE A 815 1.23 7.95 8.88
C PHE A 815 2.32 8.06 9.95
N VAL A 816 2.48 7.05 10.82
CA VAL A 816 3.33 7.17 12.01
C VAL A 816 4.78 6.77 11.75
N GLY A 817 5.01 5.67 11.00
CA GLY A 817 6.35 5.14 10.73
C GLY A 817 6.91 5.41 9.32
N ASP A 818 6.29 6.31 8.55
CA ASP A 818 6.71 6.82 7.23
C ASP A 818 7.30 5.75 6.28
N GLN A 819 6.72 4.54 6.27
CA GLN A 819 7.09 3.43 5.39
C GLN A 819 8.53 2.89 5.58
N ASP A 820 9.12 3.04 6.77
CA ASP A 820 10.39 2.41 7.14
C ASP A 820 10.21 1.28 8.17
N SER A 821 11.31 0.58 8.46
CA SER A 821 11.40 -0.39 9.55
C SER A 821 12.44 0.05 10.57
N TYR A 822 12.12 -0.14 11.85
CA TYR A 822 12.92 0.31 12.98
C TYR A 822 13.19 -0.87 13.91
N LEU A 823 14.39 -0.93 14.49
CA LEU A 823 14.75 -1.88 15.53
C LEU A 823 15.45 -1.12 16.65
N TYR A 824 14.95 -1.29 17.87
CA TYR A 824 15.45 -0.65 19.08
C TYR A 824 15.84 -1.70 20.10
N THR A 825 17.04 -1.59 20.65
CA THR A 825 17.58 -2.46 21.70
C THR A 825 18.15 -1.62 22.86
N PRO A 826 18.40 -2.21 24.04
CA PRO A 826 19.15 -1.55 25.11
C PRO A 826 20.60 -1.15 24.75
N LEU A 827 21.12 -1.48 23.57
CA LEU A 827 22.47 -1.13 23.14
C LEU A 827 22.53 0.16 22.29
N ASP A 828 21.40 0.57 21.72
CA ASP A 828 21.29 1.68 20.77
C ASP A 828 20.09 2.62 21.02
N SER A 829 19.26 2.32 22.02
CA SER A 829 18.14 3.15 22.46
C SER A 829 17.90 3.04 23.97
N ILE A 830 17.19 4.02 24.52
CA ILE A 830 16.61 3.92 25.86
C ILE A 830 15.16 3.49 25.71
N SER A 831 14.85 2.22 25.99
CA SER A 831 13.48 1.72 26.12
C SER A 831 13.04 1.70 27.59
N VAL A 832 11.96 2.41 27.90
CA VAL A 832 11.25 2.32 29.18
C VAL A 832 9.95 1.58 28.93
N VAL A 833 9.75 0.48 29.64
CA VAL A 833 8.52 -0.31 29.63
C VAL A 833 8.02 -0.36 31.07
N GLN A 834 6.84 0.19 31.32
CA GLN A 834 6.27 0.29 32.67
C GLN A 834 4.84 -0.26 32.67
N GLY A 835 4.63 -1.36 33.41
CA GLY A 835 3.30 -1.89 33.67
C GLY A 835 2.64 -1.19 34.87
N ASP A 836 1.36 -0.87 34.75
CA ASP A 836 0.51 -0.39 35.85
C ASP A 836 -0.85 -1.10 35.77
N GLY A 837 -1.05 -2.07 36.67
CA GLY A 837 -2.25 -2.92 36.69
C GLY A 837 -2.55 -3.57 35.33
N ASN A 838 -3.67 -3.20 34.73
CA ASN A 838 -4.17 -3.71 33.45
C ASN A 838 -3.62 -2.96 32.22
N ALA A 839 -2.69 -2.02 32.42
CA ALA A 839 -2.08 -1.19 31.39
C ALA A 839 -0.54 -1.31 31.36
N ILE A 840 0.05 -0.87 30.25
CA ILE A 840 1.49 -0.81 30.03
C ILE A 840 1.83 0.38 29.14
N GLU A 841 2.87 1.13 29.52
CA GLU A 841 3.42 2.26 28.75
C GLU A 841 4.80 1.88 28.19
N PHE A 842 5.03 2.26 26.93
CA PHE A 842 6.28 2.09 26.21
C PHE A 842 6.81 3.47 25.80
N ARG A 843 8.08 3.77 26.13
CA ARG A 843 8.79 4.93 25.57
C ARG A 843 10.12 4.45 25.00
N MET A 844 10.47 4.90 23.80
CA MET A 844 11.75 4.60 23.16
C MET A 844 12.43 5.90 22.77
N ASN A 845 13.67 6.09 23.18
CA ASN A 845 14.52 7.19 22.72
C ASN A 845 15.75 6.57 22.05
N GLY A 846 15.66 6.36 20.75
CA GLY A 846 16.75 5.87 19.89
C GLY A 846 17.31 7.00 19.04
N ASP A 847 17.54 6.75 17.75
CA ASP A 847 17.62 7.83 16.77
C ASP A 847 16.28 8.56 16.60
N GLU A 848 15.16 7.84 16.74
CA GLU A 848 13.81 8.41 16.81
C GLU A 848 13.22 8.34 18.23
N SER A 849 12.17 9.14 18.48
CA SER A 849 11.44 9.19 19.75
C SER A 849 10.04 8.61 19.59
N TRP A 850 9.72 7.53 20.30
CA TRP A 850 8.41 6.88 20.28
C TRP A 850 7.76 6.83 21.65
N ASN A 851 6.43 6.95 21.68
CA ASN A 851 5.60 6.82 22.87
C ASN A 851 4.35 6.00 22.55
N GLY A 852 4.05 4.99 23.35
CA GLY A 852 2.85 4.19 23.19
C GLY A 852 2.29 3.70 24.52
N ARG A 853 1.00 3.39 24.54
CA ARG A 853 0.31 2.86 25.70
C ARG A 853 -0.75 1.86 25.27
N PHE A 854 -0.71 0.69 25.90
CA PHE A 854 -1.71 -0.36 25.76
C PHE A 854 -2.46 -0.47 27.09
N VAL A 855 -3.79 -0.46 27.02
CA VAL A 855 -4.68 -0.62 28.17
C VAL A 855 -5.63 -1.76 27.85
N THR A 856 -5.72 -2.75 28.72
CA THR A 856 -6.68 -3.85 28.56
C THR A 856 -8.02 -3.50 29.21
N MET A 857 -8.99 -4.41 29.19
CA MET A 857 -10.35 -4.18 29.70
C MET A 857 -10.38 -3.82 31.20
N ASP A 858 -11.37 -3.02 31.60
CA ASP A 858 -11.54 -2.48 32.97
C ASP A 858 -11.77 -3.55 34.06
N ASN A 859 -12.24 -4.74 33.66
CA ASN A 859 -12.47 -5.87 34.58
C ASN A 859 -11.18 -6.66 34.86
N LEU A 860 -10.17 -6.59 33.99
CA LEU A 860 -8.85 -7.17 34.26
C LEU A 860 -8.09 -6.35 35.31
N LYS A 861 -7.20 -7.01 36.06
CA LYS A 861 -6.27 -6.36 37.02
C LYS A 861 -4.82 -6.42 36.59
N GLN A 862 -4.53 -7.27 35.61
CA GLN A 862 -3.24 -7.49 34.96
C GLN A 862 -3.50 -7.87 33.50
N ILE A 863 -2.53 -7.63 32.64
CA ILE A 863 -2.53 -8.07 31.24
C ILE A 863 -2.47 -9.60 31.21
N GLN A 864 -3.10 -10.23 30.22
CA GLN A 864 -3.19 -11.69 30.08
C GLN A 864 -2.72 -12.10 28.67
N VAL A 865 -2.31 -13.37 28.52
CA VAL A 865 -1.96 -13.96 27.22
C VAL A 865 -3.23 -14.10 26.36
N GLY A 866 -3.15 -13.74 25.08
CA GLY A 866 -4.23 -13.85 24.11
C GLY A 866 -4.34 -12.66 23.16
N TYR A 867 -5.39 -12.65 22.32
CA TYR A 867 -5.64 -11.62 21.33
C TYR A 867 -6.69 -10.60 21.81
N TYR A 868 -6.31 -9.33 21.81
CA TYR A 868 -7.15 -8.16 22.06
C TYR A 868 -7.46 -7.49 20.71
N ALA A 869 -8.73 -7.51 20.28
CA ALA A 869 -9.18 -7.05 18.96
C ALA A 869 -9.92 -5.71 19.02
N GLY A 870 -9.86 -4.92 17.95
CA GLY A 870 -10.62 -3.68 17.78
C GLY A 870 -10.43 -2.66 18.91
N LEU A 871 -9.20 -2.52 19.39
CA LEU A 871 -8.80 -1.58 20.43
C LEU A 871 -8.88 -0.15 19.89
N ASP A 872 -9.64 0.69 20.59
CA ASP A 872 -9.83 2.10 20.26
C ASP A 872 -8.63 2.97 20.67
N ASN A 873 -8.57 4.19 20.15
CA ASN A 873 -7.53 5.17 20.50
C ASN A 873 -7.73 5.79 21.89
N LEU A 874 -6.65 6.26 22.51
CA LEU A 874 -6.69 7.08 23.73
C LEU A 874 -7.00 8.56 23.40
N PRO A 875 -7.65 9.32 24.30
CA PRO A 875 -8.02 8.97 25.67
C PRO A 875 -9.37 8.26 25.83
N TYR A 876 -10.17 8.12 24.75
CA TYR A 876 -11.57 7.68 24.81
C TYR A 876 -11.77 6.16 24.70
N GLY A 877 -10.75 5.38 25.09
CA GLY A 877 -10.71 3.92 24.92
C GLY A 877 -11.89 3.18 25.54
N ASN A 878 -12.47 2.25 24.80
CA ASN A 878 -13.61 1.43 25.22
C ASN A 878 -13.23 0.50 26.40
N PRO A 879 -13.81 0.67 27.61
CA PRO A 879 -13.48 -0.17 28.77
C PRO A 879 -13.75 -1.67 28.59
N ALA A 880 -14.59 -2.06 27.62
CA ALA A 880 -14.95 -3.43 27.31
C ALA A 880 -14.02 -4.13 26.30
N LYS A 881 -13.16 -3.39 25.61
CA LYS A 881 -12.12 -3.93 24.71
C LYS A 881 -10.71 -3.61 25.20
N GLY A 882 -10.51 -2.39 25.68
CA GLY A 882 -9.21 -1.78 25.93
C GLY A 882 -8.92 -0.65 24.93
N SER A 883 -7.68 -0.17 24.92
CA SER A 883 -7.17 0.80 23.95
C SER A 883 -5.71 0.57 23.63
N PHE A 884 -5.29 1.00 22.43
CA PHE A 884 -3.91 1.00 22.01
C PHE A 884 -3.59 2.30 21.28
N ASN A 885 -2.41 2.86 21.56
CA ASN A 885 -1.84 3.97 20.82
C ASN A 885 -0.32 3.79 20.78
N LEU A 886 0.29 4.03 19.62
CA LEU A 886 1.72 4.24 19.43
C LEU A 886 1.92 5.42 18.47
N GLY A 887 2.72 6.39 18.90
CA GLY A 887 3.16 7.55 18.11
C GLY A 887 4.69 7.65 18.07
N GLY A 888 5.20 8.38 17.07
CA GLY A 888 6.64 8.55 16.82
C GLY A 888 6.97 9.91 16.20
N ASN A 889 8.01 10.58 16.71
CA ASN A 889 8.53 11.85 16.16
C ASN A 889 7.47 12.96 15.97
N GLY A 890 6.50 13.07 16.89
CA GLY A 890 5.39 14.04 16.81
C GLY A 890 4.23 13.58 15.92
N HIS A 891 4.38 12.48 15.17
CA HIS A 891 3.27 11.82 14.48
C HIS A 891 2.51 10.94 15.46
N GLY A 892 1.20 11.14 15.51
CA GLY A 892 0.26 10.39 16.32
C GLY A 892 -1.11 10.45 15.66
N CYS A 893 -1.99 9.56 16.09
CA CYS A 893 -3.27 9.32 15.42
C CYS A 893 -4.41 9.92 16.24
N ASN A 894 -5.35 10.59 15.58
CA ASN A 894 -6.51 11.21 16.21
C ASN A 894 -7.61 10.16 16.38
N ASN A 895 -7.89 9.41 15.31
CA ASN A 895 -8.59 8.14 15.38
C ASN A 895 -7.63 6.99 15.06
N ALA A 896 -7.84 5.83 15.67
CA ALA A 896 -7.10 4.61 15.35
C ALA A 896 -7.91 3.37 15.77
N THR A 897 -7.87 2.32 14.94
CA THR A 897 -8.35 0.98 15.30
C THR A 897 -7.16 0.02 15.30
N SER A 898 -7.01 -0.77 16.38
CA SER A 898 -5.80 -1.59 16.58
C SER A 898 -6.10 -3.01 17.05
N GLY A 899 -5.14 -3.93 16.85
CA GLY A 899 -5.13 -5.26 17.44
C GLY A 899 -3.81 -5.53 18.17
N VAL A 900 -3.86 -6.22 19.31
CA VAL A 900 -2.67 -6.63 20.09
C VAL A 900 -2.77 -8.10 20.45
N ILE A 901 -1.75 -8.90 20.12
CA ILE A 901 -1.56 -10.23 20.69
C ILE A 901 -0.49 -10.15 21.77
N VAL A 902 -0.82 -10.57 22.98
CA VAL A 902 0.15 -10.86 24.03
C VAL A 902 0.46 -12.35 23.94
N ASP A 903 1.65 -12.68 23.41
CA ASP A 903 2.12 -14.07 23.30
C ASP A 903 2.61 -14.60 24.65
N LYS A 904 3.14 -13.73 25.53
CA LYS A 904 3.64 -14.05 26.87
C LYS A 904 3.52 -12.86 27.82
N VAL A 905 3.25 -13.11 29.10
CA VAL A 905 3.37 -12.09 30.16
C VAL A 905 3.66 -12.75 31.52
N THR A 906 4.58 -12.17 32.30
CA THR A 906 5.03 -12.71 33.59
C THR A 906 5.07 -11.62 34.67
N TYR A 907 4.51 -11.92 35.84
CA TYR A 907 4.46 -11.00 36.99
C TYR A 907 5.09 -11.60 38.26
N VAL A 908 5.77 -10.77 39.06
CA VAL A 908 6.30 -11.13 40.38
C VAL A 908 5.82 -10.10 41.40
N SER A 909 5.17 -10.54 42.48
CA SER A 909 4.57 -9.66 43.51
C SER A 909 3.67 -8.55 42.93
N GLY A 910 2.95 -8.85 41.84
CA GLY A 910 2.09 -7.90 41.11
C GLY A 910 2.82 -7.02 40.08
N GLN A 911 4.15 -6.89 40.16
CA GLN A 911 4.96 -6.10 39.23
C GLN A 911 5.23 -6.87 37.93
N LEU A 912 5.21 -6.17 36.79
CA LEU A 912 5.52 -6.74 35.48
C LEU A 912 7.02 -7.09 35.41
N THR A 913 7.35 -8.31 34.95
CA THR A 913 8.73 -8.80 34.87
C THR A 913 9.13 -9.31 33.48
N GLU A 914 8.15 -9.66 32.66
CA GLU A 914 8.37 -10.06 31.26
C GLU A 914 7.09 -9.85 30.44
N ILE A 915 7.21 -9.47 29.18
CA ILE A 915 6.11 -9.43 28.22
C ILE A 915 6.63 -9.64 26.79
N ASP A 916 5.95 -10.53 26.05
CA ASP A 916 6.07 -10.68 24.60
C ASP A 916 4.73 -10.28 24.00
N LEU A 917 4.71 -9.24 23.16
CA LEU A 917 3.51 -8.84 22.44
C LEU A 917 3.82 -8.37 21.02
N ARG A 918 2.80 -8.40 20.17
CA ARG A 918 2.83 -7.91 18.80
C ARG A 918 1.52 -7.21 18.47
N PHE A 919 1.59 -6.17 17.66
CA PHE A 919 0.45 -5.29 17.43
C PHE A 919 0.35 -4.81 15.99
N GLU A 920 -0.81 -4.27 15.68
CA GLU A 920 -1.20 -3.65 14.42
C GLU A 920 -2.10 -2.45 14.72
N GLN A 921 -1.81 -1.28 14.14
CA GLN A 921 -2.53 -0.03 14.38
C GLN A 921 -2.82 0.69 13.06
N HIS A 922 -4.11 0.90 12.77
CA HIS A 922 -4.59 1.62 11.60
C HIS A 922 -5.02 3.04 11.96
N CYS A 923 -4.26 4.04 11.51
CA CYS A 923 -4.47 5.44 11.87
C CYS A 923 -5.43 6.16 10.92
N GLU A 924 -6.32 6.97 11.48
CA GLU A 924 -7.52 7.53 10.82
C GLU A 924 -8.41 6.48 10.12
N ASN A 925 -8.21 5.20 10.45
CA ASN A 925 -8.79 4.00 9.82
C ASN A 925 -8.35 3.77 8.36
N GLU A 926 -7.17 4.29 8.00
CA GLU A 926 -6.46 4.00 6.75
C GLU A 926 -6.07 2.51 6.64
N PRO A 927 -5.95 1.95 5.43
CA PRO A 927 -5.70 0.51 5.23
C PRO A 927 -4.27 0.06 5.57
N GLY A 928 -3.28 0.96 5.53
CA GLY A 928 -1.91 0.67 5.97
C GLY A 928 -1.78 0.81 7.49
N ALA A 929 -1.14 -0.17 8.12
CA ALA A 929 -0.87 -0.20 9.55
C ALA A 929 0.58 0.18 9.91
N LEU A 930 0.74 0.74 11.11
CA LEU A 930 1.97 0.55 11.86
C LEU A 930 1.89 -0.80 12.59
N ARG A 931 2.89 -1.67 12.39
CA ARG A 931 3.02 -2.94 13.12
C ARG A 931 4.27 -2.97 13.97
N GLY A 932 4.27 -3.83 14.97
CA GLY A 932 5.48 -4.08 15.75
C GLY A 932 5.44 -5.29 16.65
N GLU A 933 6.62 -5.71 17.10
CA GLU A 933 6.83 -6.79 18.06
C GLU A 933 7.74 -6.26 19.18
N ILE A 934 7.28 -6.42 20.42
CA ILE A 934 7.92 -5.97 21.65
C ILE A 934 8.23 -7.21 22.48
N HIS A 935 9.52 -7.47 22.68
CA HIS A 935 10.02 -8.43 23.66
C HIS A 935 10.70 -7.63 24.78
N TRP A 936 10.25 -7.81 26.03
CA TRP A 936 10.85 -7.15 27.17
C TRP A 936 10.90 -8.05 28.40
N SER A 937 12.05 -8.07 29.06
CA SER A 937 12.28 -8.66 30.38
C SER A 937 12.97 -7.65 31.30
N ALA A 938 12.50 -7.58 32.54
CA ALA A 938 13.15 -6.86 33.63
C ALA A 938 14.53 -7.46 34.02
N SER A 939 14.86 -8.67 33.53
CA SER A 939 16.13 -9.33 33.77
C SER A 939 17.26 -8.89 32.83
N ASP A 940 16.93 -8.22 31.71
CA ASP A 940 17.94 -7.77 30.75
C ASP A 940 18.56 -6.43 31.16
N LEU A 941 19.70 -6.51 31.85
CA LEU A 941 20.44 -5.35 32.34
C LEU A 941 21.47 -4.80 31.33
N ARG A 942 21.32 -5.11 30.03
CA ARG A 942 22.09 -4.45 28.97
C ARG A 942 21.77 -2.95 28.92
N LYS A 943 22.77 -2.19 28.47
CA LYS A 943 22.76 -0.74 28.31
C LYS A 943 23.77 -0.38 27.21
N PRO A 944 23.74 0.86 26.67
CA PRO A 944 24.74 1.29 25.69
C PRO A 944 26.16 1.14 26.24
N ALA A 945 27.10 0.82 25.36
CA ALA A 945 28.50 0.68 25.74
C ALA A 945 29.08 2.02 26.23
N GLY A 946 30.03 1.96 27.16
CA GLY A 946 30.87 3.13 27.48
C GLY A 946 31.74 3.53 26.28
N PRO A 947 32.41 4.69 26.34
CA PRO A 947 33.24 5.16 25.23
C PRO A 947 34.35 4.15 24.92
N THR A 948 34.63 3.95 23.62
CA THR A 948 35.57 2.93 23.16
C THR A 948 36.98 3.27 23.63
N SER A 949 37.65 2.31 24.25
CA SER A 949 39.01 2.46 24.78
C SER A 949 39.84 1.22 24.44
N PRO A 950 41.07 1.35 23.90
CA PRO A 950 41.77 2.60 23.60
C PRO A 950 41.12 3.41 22.46
N ILE A 951 41.44 4.70 22.41
CA ILE A 951 40.99 5.62 21.35
C ILE A 951 41.63 5.21 20.00
N PRO A 952 40.86 5.10 18.90
CA PRO A 952 41.42 4.75 17.59
C PRO A 952 42.51 5.74 17.14
N SER A 953 43.66 5.20 16.69
CA SER A 953 44.87 5.98 16.39
C SER A 953 44.82 6.76 15.07
N ASN A 954 43.83 6.48 14.22
CA ASN A 954 43.61 7.13 12.92
C ASN A 954 42.65 8.34 12.98
N LEU A 955 42.07 8.65 14.14
CA LEU A 955 41.24 9.84 14.32
C LEU A 955 42.08 11.11 14.15
N TRP A 956 41.51 12.09 13.45
CA TRP A 956 42.15 13.39 13.21
C TRP A 956 42.64 14.06 14.51
N ARG A 957 43.76 14.78 14.41
CA ARG A 957 44.39 15.58 15.47
C ARG A 957 44.95 16.85 14.82
N ALA A 958 45.01 17.96 15.56
CA ALA A 958 45.68 19.16 15.08
C ALA A 958 47.20 18.93 14.95
N PRO A 959 47.92 19.64 14.06
CA PRO A 959 49.37 19.53 13.94
C PRO A 959 50.05 19.88 15.27
N LYS A 960 50.89 18.98 15.81
CA LYS A 960 51.43 19.11 17.17
C LYS A 960 52.28 20.37 17.36
N GLU A 961 52.99 20.76 16.31
CA GLU A 961 53.79 21.97 16.18
C GLU A 961 52.96 23.27 16.19
N SER A 962 51.64 23.18 16.01
CA SER A 962 50.70 24.31 16.07
C SER A 962 49.95 24.42 17.41
N LEU A 963 50.17 23.50 18.35
CA LEU A 963 49.49 23.48 19.65
C LEU A 963 50.37 24.05 20.77
N PRO A 964 49.81 24.84 21.71
CA PRO A 964 50.49 25.22 22.95
C PRO A 964 50.91 24.01 23.79
N SER A 965 51.96 24.17 24.60
CA SER A 965 52.42 23.14 25.54
C SER A 965 51.56 22.99 26.81
N GLY A 966 50.53 23.82 26.98
CA GLY A 966 49.57 23.80 28.08
C GLY A 966 48.65 25.03 28.08
N GLY A 967 47.71 25.07 29.02
CA GLY A 967 46.71 26.15 29.12
C GLY A 967 45.56 26.04 28.12
N ASN A 968 44.65 27.02 28.13
CA ASN A 968 43.38 26.93 27.41
C ASN A 968 43.53 27.36 25.95
N TYR A 969 43.22 26.44 25.05
CA TYR A 969 43.22 26.64 23.59
C TYR A 969 42.10 25.87 22.90
N LEU A 970 41.66 26.38 21.75
CA LEU A 970 40.79 25.70 20.81
C LEU A 970 41.38 25.84 19.41
N TYR A 971 41.83 24.73 18.83
CA TYR A 971 42.20 24.64 17.42
C TYR A 971 41.00 24.19 16.60
N ILE A 972 40.74 24.85 15.47
CA ILE A 972 39.71 24.51 14.50
C ILE A 972 40.35 24.31 13.12
N SER A 973 39.90 23.27 12.40
CA SER A 973 40.13 23.05 10.98
C SER A 973 38.81 22.69 10.30
N SER A 974 38.25 23.64 9.55
CA SER A 974 37.06 23.45 8.72
C SER A 974 37.45 23.28 7.26
N GLU A 975 36.88 22.28 6.61
CA GLU A 975 36.98 22.10 5.16
C GLU A 975 36.07 23.11 4.41
N PRO A 976 36.36 23.41 3.13
CA PRO A 976 35.41 24.09 2.25
C PRO A 976 34.06 23.36 2.15
N ASP A 977 32.99 24.11 1.94
CA ASP A 977 31.58 23.67 1.90
C ASP A 977 30.98 23.14 3.24
N ASP A 978 31.73 23.19 4.35
CA ASP A 978 31.14 23.16 5.71
C ASP A 978 30.31 24.43 5.97
N LEU A 979 29.27 24.33 6.80
CA LEU A 979 28.34 25.43 7.04
C LEU A 979 28.74 26.33 8.23
N VAL A 980 29.70 25.93 9.07
CA VAL A 980 30.09 26.64 10.29
C VAL A 980 31.40 27.41 10.10
N GLY A 981 32.47 26.72 9.67
CA GLY A 981 33.82 27.30 9.57
C GLY A 981 34.14 27.98 8.24
N ASN A 982 33.28 28.89 7.78
CA ASN A 982 33.37 29.60 6.49
C ASN A 982 33.28 28.67 5.25
N ARG A 983 32.07 28.59 4.69
CA ARG A 983 31.71 27.73 3.58
C ARG A 983 32.53 27.90 2.30
N GLN A 984 33.00 29.11 1.99
CA GLN A 984 33.65 29.40 0.71
C GLN A 984 35.10 28.92 0.63
N SER A 985 35.80 28.80 1.76
CA SER A 985 37.24 28.49 1.80
C SER A 985 37.64 27.50 2.89
N GLY A 986 36.72 27.13 3.78
CA GLY A 986 37.09 26.64 5.10
C GLY A 986 37.76 27.73 5.95
N ILE A 987 38.21 27.32 7.13
CA ILE A 987 39.04 28.12 8.04
C ILE A 987 39.97 27.19 8.81
N THR A 988 41.17 27.65 9.13
CA THR A 988 42.04 27.01 10.13
C THR A 988 42.49 28.08 11.11
N ALA A 989 42.26 27.85 12.39
CA ALA A 989 42.50 28.85 13.44
C ALA A 989 42.90 28.18 14.76
N LEU A 990 43.92 28.73 15.40
CA LEU A 990 44.23 28.47 16.81
C LEU A 990 43.73 29.67 17.62
N MET A 991 42.82 29.42 18.55
CA MET A 991 42.42 30.37 19.60
C MET A 991 43.13 30.01 20.90
N THR A 992 43.67 30.98 21.62
CA THR A 992 44.32 30.72 22.93
C THR A 992 43.96 31.81 23.95
N SER A 993 44.36 31.61 25.21
CA SER A 993 44.13 32.59 26.28
C SER A 993 44.82 33.96 26.08
N THR A 994 45.65 34.13 25.03
CA THR A 994 46.22 35.44 24.67
C THR A 994 45.29 36.29 23.79
N ASP A 995 44.36 35.67 23.05
CA ASP A 995 43.50 36.35 22.09
C ASP A 995 42.00 36.02 22.22
N THR A 996 41.65 35.03 23.05
CA THR A 996 40.31 34.45 23.11
C THR A 996 39.86 34.22 24.56
N THR A 997 38.68 34.74 24.89
CA THR A 997 38.02 34.50 26.18
C THR A 997 37.26 33.19 26.11
N PHE A 998 37.58 32.25 27.01
CA PHE A 998 36.88 30.97 27.14
C PHE A 998 35.93 31.00 28.35
N LEU A 999 34.62 30.89 28.09
CA LEU A 999 33.57 30.71 29.10
C LEU A 999 33.04 29.27 29.01
N THR A 1000 32.65 28.67 30.13
CA THR A 1000 32.21 27.25 30.15
C THR A 1000 30.99 27.00 31.03
N SER A 1001 30.22 25.96 30.69
CA SER A 1001 29.15 25.39 31.52
C SER A 1001 29.31 23.87 31.60
N THR A 1002 28.97 23.29 32.75
CA THR A 1002 28.84 21.84 32.96
C THR A 1002 27.41 21.41 33.29
N THR A 1003 26.45 22.35 33.24
CA THR A 1003 25.03 22.09 33.53
C THR A 1003 24.27 21.76 32.23
N PRO A 1004 23.83 20.51 32.02
CA PRO A 1004 22.97 20.12 30.89
C PRO A 1004 21.57 20.72 30.99
N ILE A 1005 20.84 20.73 29.86
CA ILE A 1005 19.47 21.26 29.77
C ILE A 1005 18.39 20.17 29.98
N ARG A 1006 18.72 18.88 29.78
CA ARG A 1006 17.71 17.80 29.65
C ARG A 1006 17.93 16.51 30.45
N THR A 1007 19.16 16.17 30.86
CA THR A 1007 19.46 14.96 31.65
C THR A 1007 20.45 15.30 32.76
N ASP A 1008 20.87 14.32 33.56
CA ASP A 1008 21.92 14.44 34.58
C ASP A 1008 23.26 13.79 34.14
N ASP A 1009 23.43 13.53 32.84
CA ASP A 1009 24.65 12.93 32.27
C ASP A 1009 25.74 13.98 32.01
N ALA A 1010 27.01 13.55 31.94
CA ALA A 1010 28.16 14.45 31.84
C ALA A 1010 28.08 15.37 30.62
N PHE A 1011 28.12 16.67 30.87
CA PHE A 1011 27.99 17.72 29.89
C PHE A 1011 29.13 18.72 30.01
N PHE A 1012 29.58 19.25 28.87
CA PHE A 1012 30.52 20.35 28.82
C PHE A 1012 30.21 21.22 27.61
N GLN A 1013 29.96 22.50 27.87
CA GLN A 1013 29.80 23.53 26.85
C GLN A 1013 30.86 24.61 27.03
N ILE A 1014 31.38 25.12 25.91
CA ILE A 1014 32.38 26.18 25.86
C ILE A 1014 31.98 27.25 24.84
N TRP A 1015 32.12 28.52 25.23
CA TRP A 1015 32.08 29.67 24.33
C TRP A 1015 33.48 30.25 24.23
N ALA A 1016 34.05 30.27 23.02
CA ALA A 1016 35.35 30.83 22.71
C ALA A 1016 35.14 32.14 21.94
N GLN A 1017 35.28 33.27 22.62
CA GLN A 1017 35.08 34.61 22.05
C GLN A 1017 36.45 35.20 21.67
N SER A 1018 36.84 35.06 20.40
CA SER A 1018 38.12 35.59 19.93
C SER A 1018 38.05 37.09 19.65
N SER A 1019 39.05 37.82 20.14
CA SER A 1019 39.30 39.21 19.77
C SER A 1019 39.83 39.34 18.33
N ASN A 1020 40.29 38.24 17.72
CA ASN A 1020 40.65 38.19 16.32
C ASN A 1020 39.38 38.17 15.45
N GLY A 1021 39.04 39.33 14.86
CA GLY A 1021 37.86 39.50 14.01
C GLY A 1021 37.83 38.68 12.72
N GLN A 1022 38.91 37.96 12.35
CA GLN A 1022 38.90 36.98 11.27
C GLN A 1022 38.44 35.58 11.73
N VAL A 1023 38.47 35.30 13.04
CA VAL A 1023 38.07 34.01 13.65
C VAL A 1023 36.73 34.13 14.35
N GLY A 1024 36.52 35.22 15.11
CA GLY A 1024 35.26 35.57 15.74
C GLY A 1024 34.87 34.67 16.93
N SER A 1025 33.58 34.40 17.09
CA SER A 1025 33.02 33.71 18.25
C SER A 1025 32.52 32.30 17.92
N TRP A 1026 32.96 31.32 18.70
CA TRP A 1026 32.66 29.90 18.59
C TRP A 1026 31.94 29.39 19.84
N ASN A 1027 31.05 28.41 19.67
CA ASN A 1027 30.28 27.78 20.74
C ASN A 1027 30.18 26.27 20.48
N GLY A 1028 30.72 25.47 21.39
CA GLY A 1028 30.80 24.00 21.28
C GLY A 1028 30.22 23.31 22.50
N ALA A 1029 29.53 22.19 22.31
CA ALA A 1029 28.95 21.39 23.38
C ALA A 1029 29.16 19.89 23.14
N PHE A 1030 29.60 19.20 24.20
CA PHE A 1030 29.69 17.75 24.31
C PHE A 1030 28.69 17.26 25.38
N GLN A 1031 27.98 16.18 25.07
CA GLN A 1031 27.13 15.45 26.01
C GLN A 1031 27.54 13.97 25.97
N ALA A 1032 27.86 13.38 27.12
CA ALA A 1032 28.16 11.95 27.22
C ALA A 1032 26.92 11.07 26.98
N MET A 1033 27.15 9.77 26.87
CA MET A 1033 26.10 8.76 26.75
C MET A 1033 25.29 8.63 28.05
N VAL A 1034 24.05 8.15 27.95
CA VAL A 1034 23.14 7.96 29.08
C VAL A 1034 23.77 7.14 30.21
N GLY A 1035 23.61 7.62 31.44
CA GLY A 1035 24.21 7.02 32.64
C GLY A 1035 25.67 7.38 32.88
N VAL A 1036 26.36 8.00 31.93
CA VAL A 1036 27.78 8.41 32.06
C VAL A 1036 27.85 9.77 32.76
N LYS A 1037 27.81 9.75 34.10
CA LYS A 1037 27.76 10.96 34.96
C LYS A 1037 29.07 11.76 35.04
N GLN A 1038 30.18 11.19 34.56
CA GLN A 1038 31.47 11.86 34.35
C GLN A 1038 32.05 11.39 33.01
N PHE A 1039 32.65 12.30 32.24
CA PHE A 1039 33.37 11.94 31.00
C PHE A 1039 34.52 10.97 31.33
N GLN A 1040 34.77 10.05 30.41
CA GLN A 1040 35.80 9.02 30.55
C GLN A 1040 36.77 9.14 29.37
N VAL A 1041 38.05 8.80 29.57
CA VAL A 1041 39.04 8.77 28.47
C VAL A 1041 38.65 7.68 27.49
N GLY A 1042 38.39 8.06 26.24
CA GLY A 1042 37.82 7.17 25.23
C GLY A 1042 37.18 7.90 24.05
N PHE A 1043 36.70 7.11 23.09
CA PHE A 1043 36.06 7.56 21.85
C PHE A 1043 34.53 7.43 21.93
N TYR A 1044 33.85 8.54 21.67
CA TYR A 1044 32.40 8.67 21.62
C TYR A 1044 31.98 8.78 20.15
N ASP A 1045 31.41 7.69 19.61
CA ASP A 1045 31.10 7.54 18.19
C ASP A 1045 29.61 7.79 17.88
N ARG A 1046 29.27 8.01 16.60
CA ARG A 1046 27.87 8.22 16.13
C ARG A 1046 27.09 9.33 16.86
N THR A 1047 27.79 10.28 17.46
CA THR A 1047 27.23 11.43 18.18
C THR A 1047 26.39 12.32 17.26
N MET A 1048 25.41 13.02 17.82
CA MET A 1048 24.43 13.81 17.06
C MET A 1048 24.17 15.19 17.70
N ARG A 1049 23.54 16.09 16.95
CA ARG A 1049 23.24 17.47 17.38
C ARG A 1049 22.62 17.57 18.77
N TYR A 1050 23.36 18.09 19.74
CA TYR A 1050 22.82 18.50 21.03
C TYR A 1050 21.87 19.73 20.86
N PRO A 1051 20.68 19.76 21.48
CA PRO A 1051 20.11 18.84 22.47
C PRO A 1051 19.09 17.82 21.90
N PHE A 1052 19.27 17.37 20.65
CA PHE A 1052 18.38 16.49 19.89
C PHE A 1052 19.05 15.13 19.55
N GLN A 1053 20.06 14.73 20.33
CA GLN A 1053 20.85 13.53 20.07
C GLN A 1053 20.16 12.22 20.50
N ASN A 1054 20.55 11.10 19.90
CA ASN A 1054 20.35 9.79 20.52
C ASN A 1054 21.22 9.70 21.79
N PHE A 1055 20.59 9.63 22.95
CA PHE A 1055 21.25 9.57 24.25
C PHE A 1055 22.10 8.32 24.46
N ALA A 1056 21.89 7.23 23.70
CA ALA A 1056 22.75 6.05 23.71
C ALA A 1056 24.15 6.29 23.12
N PHE A 1057 24.35 7.34 22.31
CA PHE A 1057 25.62 7.67 21.67
C PHE A 1057 26.22 9.03 22.09
N GLY A 1058 25.41 9.88 22.73
CA GLY A 1058 25.85 11.20 23.19
C GLY A 1058 25.74 12.28 22.12
N GLY A 1059 26.04 13.51 22.52
CA GLY A 1059 25.73 14.73 21.77
C GLY A 1059 26.95 15.56 21.40
N LEU A 1060 26.92 16.14 20.21
CA LEU A 1060 27.95 17.02 19.66
C LEU A 1060 27.27 18.17 18.89
N THR A 1061 27.51 19.41 19.29
CA THR A 1061 27.11 20.62 18.55
C THR A 1061 28.22 21.65 18.58
N TRP A 1062 28.63 22.12 17.40
CA TRP A 1062 29.51 23.28 17.22
C TRP A 1062 28.86 24.32 16.29
N THR A 1063 28.94 25.59 16.69
CA THR A 1063 28.42 26.75 15.97
C THR A 1063 29.42 27.91 16.03
N ALA A 1064 29.40 28.80 15.03
CA ALA A 1064 30.37 29.89 14.91
C ALA A 1064 29.77 31.10 14.19
N ASN A 1065 30.00 32.30 14.70
CA ASN A 1065 29.66 33.57 14.05
C ASN A 1065 28.20 33.71 13.58
N GLY A 1066 27.27 33.01 14.25
CA GLY A 1066 25.84 32.95 13.89
C GLY A 1066 25.46 31.77 12.98
N SER A 1067 26.43 31.07 12.40
CA SER A 1067 26.24 29.85 11.62
C SER A 1067 26.15 28.61 12.51
N ALA A 1068 25.24 27.70 12.19
CA ALA A 1068 24.99 26.45 12.90
C ALA A 1068 24.43 25.39 11.94
N CYS A 1069 24.67 24.11 12.22
CA CYS A 1069 23.91 23.04 11.57
C CYS A 1069 22.46 23.02 12.11
N ASN A 1070 21.51 22.60 11.27
CA ASN A 1070 20.17 22.16 11.66
C ASN A 1070 20.14 20.65 11.99
N VAL A 1071 21.04 19.88 11.39
CA VAL A 1071 21.41 18.50 11.75
C VAL A 1071 22.92 18.39 11.79
N SER A 1072 23.48 17.85 12.86
CA SER A 1072 24.88 17.45 12.94
C SER A 1072 25.02 15.99 13.36
N ILE A 1073 26.06 15.39 12.82
CA ILE A 1073 26.57 14.05 13.14
C ILE A 1073 28.09 14.13 13.30
N GLY A 1074 28.69 13.16 13.98
CA GLY A 1074 30.14 13.04 14.06
C GLY A 1074 30.62 12.25 15.25
N TRP A 1075 31.79 12.59 15.76
CA TRP A 1075 32.41 11.95 16.92
C TRP A 1075 33.16 12.96 17.79
N PHE A 1076 33.37 12.60 19.06
CA PHE A 1076 34.39 13.23 19.89
C PHE A 1076 35.23 12.18 20.63
N ALA A 1077 36.47 12.53 20.94
CA ALA A 1077 37.40 11.70 21.70
C ALA A 1077 37.92 12.51 22.89
N ILE A 1078 37.83 11.95 24.09
CA ILE A 1078 38.38 12.53 25.31
C ILE A 1078 39.76 11.92 25.52
N ASP A 1079 40.82 12.64 25.15
CA ASP A 1079 42.21 12.17 25.30
C ASP A 1079 42.67 12.24 26.77
N LYS A 1080 42.17 13.22 27.53
CA LYS A 1080 42.45 13.42 28.97
C LYS A 1080 41.25 14.11 29.63
N VAL A 1081 40.94 13.73 30.87
CA VAL A 1081 39.95 14.41 31.70
C VAL A 1081 40.35 14.31 33.17
N THR A 1082 40.05 15.34 33.97
CA THR A 1082 40.36 15.39 35.40
C THR A 1082 39.19 15.99 36.19
N TYR A 1083 38.89 15.38 37.34
CA TYR A 1083 37.84 15.81 38.27
C TYR A 1083 38.41 16.03 39.67
N VAL A 1084 37.88 17.04 40.37
CA VAL A 1084 38.17 17.31 41.80
C VAL A 1084 36.83 17.56 42.50
N GLU A 1085 36.54 16.85 43.60
CA GLU A 1085 35.23 16.89 44.27
C GLU A 1085 34.04 16.67 43.31
N ASN A 1086 34.20 15.76 42.35
CA ASN A 1086 33.27 15.50 41.23
C ASN A 1086 33.03 16.68 40.25
N LYS A 1087 33.65 17.84 40.45
CA LYS A 1087 33.64 18.98 39.51
C LYS A 1087 34.70 18.75 38.44
N LEU A 1088 34.37 19.04 37.19
CA LEU A 1088 35.32 18.95 36.07
C LEU A 1088 36.38 20.06 36.20
N THR A 1089 37.66 19.70 36.16
CA THR A 1089 38.79 20.64 36.29
C THR A 1089 39.76 20.64 35.11
N SER A 1090 39.74 19.62 34.25
CA SER A 1090 40.42 19.66 32.95
C SER A 1090 39.74 18.70 31.97
N ILE A 1091 39.70 19.08 30.69
CA ILE A 1091 39.24 18.25 29.58
C ILE A 1091 40.08 18.56 28.33
N HIS A 1092 40.72 17.52 27.76
CA HIS A 1092 41.37 17.57 26.45
C HIS A 1092 40.54 16.70 25.51
N ALA A 1093 39.88 17.36 24.55
CA ALA A 1093 38.94 16.73 23.64
C ALA A 1093 39.30 17.01 22.18
N ARG A 1094 39.05 16.04 21.31
CA ARG A 1094 39.04 16.19 19.84
C ARG A 1094 37.66 15.91 19.31
N PHE A 1095 37.30 16.50 18.18
CA PHE A 1095 36.01 16.26 17.55
C PHE A 1095 36.05 16.43 16.04
N GLU A 1096 35.05 15.85 15.40
CA GLU A 1096 34.68 16.03 14.00
C GLU A 1096 33.16 16.14 13.92
N GLN A 1097 32.66 17.18 13.25
CA GLN A 1097 31.25 17.47 13.04
C GLN A 1097 30.98 17.66 11.55
N HIS A 1098 29.89 17.09 11.07
CA HIS A 1098 29.38 17.28 9.71
C HIS A 1098 27.96 17.85 9.76
N CYS A 1099 27.73 19.01 9.15
CA CYS A 1099 26.39 19.60 9.03
C CYS A 1099 25.60 18.97 7.86
N GLU A 1100 24.30 18.74 8.03
CA GLU A 1100 23.37 18.27 6.99
C GLU A 1100 23.92 17.11 6.13
N TYR A 1101 24.52 16.10 6.79
CA TYR A 1101 25.10 14.89 6.17
C TYR A 1101 26.22 15.12 5.13
N ARG A 1102 26.78 16.33 5.06
CA ARG A 1102 27.85 16.69 4.13
C ARG A 1102 29.14 15.92 4.40
N THR A 1103 29.92 15.67 3.34
CA THR A 1103 31.26 15.10 3.47
C THR A 1103 32.28 16.10 4.04
N ALA A 1104 32.04 17.41 3.88
CA ALA A 1104 32.89 18.46 4.42
C ALA A 1104 32.84 18.47 5.96
N ALA A 1105 34.00 18.37 6.59
CA ALA A 1105 34.15 18.26 8.04
C ALA A 1105 34.55 19.58 8.69
N LEU A 1106 33.89 19.90 9.81
CA LEU A 1106 34.43 20.78 10.84
C LEU A 1106 35.15 19.92 11.88
N ARG A 1107 36.46 20.08 12.03
CA ARG A 1107 37.27 19.38 13.04
C ARG A 1107 37.86 20.34 14.05
N GLY A 1108 38.16 19.85 15.25
CA GLY A 1108 38.86 20.66 16.24
C GLY A 1108 39.44 19.89 17.41
N GLU A 1109 40.35 20.56 18.11
CA GLU A 1109 41.05 20.07 19.29
C GLU A 1109 41.09 21.13 20.37
N LEU A 1110 40.55 20.79 21.53
CA LEU A 1110 40.33 21.64 22.68
C LEU A 1110 41.17 21.13 23.85
N ASN A 1111 41.97 22.00 24.46
CA ASN A 1111 42.39 21.81 25.86
C ASN A 1111 41.73 22.88 26.72
N TRP A 1112 41.04 22.46 27.77
CA TRP A 1112 40.54 23.33 28.80
C TRP A 1112 40.96 22.84 30.19
N GLU A 1113 41.38 23.78 31.01
CA GLU A 1113 41.80 23.65 32.39
C GLU A 1113 41.07 24.76 33.17
N ALA A 1114 40.46 24.38 34.30
CA ALA A 1114 39.83 25.32 35.21
C ALA A 1114 40.91 26.21 35.85
N SER A 1115 40.79 27.52 35.68
CA SER A 1115 41.72 28.48 36.28
C SER A 1115 41.86 28.24 37.79
N PRO A 1116 43.08 28.07 38.34
CA PRO A 1116 43.27 27.85 39.77
C PRO A 1116 42.80 29.09 40.53
N SER A 1117 41.63 28.98 41.19
CA SER A 1117 40.93 30.13 41.72
C SER A 1117 41.66 30.74 42.93
N THR A 1118 42.10 31.99 42.80
CA THR A 1118 42.16 32.90 43.94
C THR A 1118 40.72 33.04 44.48
N GLY A 1119 40.42 32.36 45.58
CA GLY A 1119 39.04 32.19 46.03
C GLY A 1119 38.40 33.50 46.50
N LEU A 1120 37.25 33.85 45.91
CA LEU A 1120 36.29 34.82 46.44
C LEU A 1120 34.96 34.71 45.68
N GLY A 1121 33.83 34.76 46.41
CA GLY A 1121 32.52 35.10 45.85
C GLY A 1121 31.75 34.00 45.11
N SER A 1122 30.54 33.71 45.58
CA SER A 1122 29.52 32.96 44.85
C SER A 1122 28.94 33.79 43.69
N ASN A 1123 29.42 33.57 42.47
CA ASN A 1123 28.86 34.16 41.24
C ASN A 1123 28.21 33.10 40.33
N THR A 1124 27.29 32.32 40.90
CA THR A 1124 26.12 31.88 40.12
C THR A 1124 25.41 33.12 39.61
N ASN A 1125 24.99 33.14 38.33
CA ASN A 1125 24.36 34.27 37.64
C ASN A 1125 25.31 35.37 37.11
N GLN A 1126 26.21 35.03 36.20
CA GLN A 1126 26.19 35.79 34.93
C GLN A 1126 25.24 35.06 33.98
N ALA A 1127 24.12 35.71 33.66
CA ALA A 1127 23.21 35.20 32.63
C ALA A 1127 23.90 35.26 31.27
N ALA A 1128 23.83 34.19 30.49
CA ALA A 1128 24.25 34.22 29.10
C ALA A 1128 23.46 35.32 28.35
N PRO A 1129 24.07 36.02 27.36
CA PRO A 1129 23.31 36.90 26.49
C PRO A 1129 22.15 36.11 25.85
N PRO A 1130 20.92 36.67 25.79
CA PRO A 1130 19.75 35.92 25.38
C PRO A 1130 19.97 35.33 23.98
N VAL A 1131 19.74 34.02 23.85
CA VAL A 1131 20.05 33.30 22.61
C VAL A 1131 19.20 33.88 21.48
N GLY A 1132 19.87 34.49 20.51
CA GLY A 1132 19.27 35.10 19.32
C GLY A 1132 18.68 34.10 18.32
N LEU A 1133 18.00 33.05 18.80
CA LEU A 1133 16.99 32.35 18.02
C LEU A 1133 15.90 33.37 17.70
N ARG A 1134 15.99 34.01 16.54
CA ARG A 1134 14.86 34.79 16.00
C ARG A 1134 13.65 33.87 15.97
N GLY A 1135 12.54 34.33 16.53
CA GLY A 1135 11.36 33.50 16.74
C GLY A 1135 10.76 33.03 15.41
N GLU A 1136 11.13 31.82 15.00
CA GLU A 1136 10.24 30.99 14.20
C GLU A 1136 9.10 30.53 15.12
N SER A 1137 7.87 30.74 14.65
CA SER A 1137 6.66 30.44 15.40
C SER A 1137 6.38 28.93 15.41
N LEU A 1138 5.51 28.50 16.32
CA LEU A 1138 4.98 27.13 16.36
C LEU A 1138 4.03 26.87 15.17
N LEU A 1139 4.60 26.83 13.95
CA LEU A 1139 3.89 26.64 12.69
C LEU A 1139 4.63 25.64 11.78
N GLY A 1140 4.22 24.36 11.82
CA GLY A 1140 4.42 23.44 10.70
C GLY A 1140 5.62 22.48 10.72
N GLU A 1141 5.78 21.69 11.79
CA GLU A 1141 6.76 20.59 11.86
C GLU A 1141 6.60 19.55 10.72
N THR A 1142 5.40 19.43 10.15
CA THR A 1142 4.97 18.46 9.11
C THR A 1142 5.66 18.58 7.75
N SER A 1143 6.46 19.63 7.53
CA SER A 1143 7.13 19.92 6.27
C SER A 1143 8.66 19.70 6.30
N TYR A 1144 9.28 19.62 7.47
CA TYR A 1144 10.73 19.65 7.63
C TYR A 1144 11.36 18.31 8.05
N ALA A 1145 10.56 17.36 8.54
CA ALA A 1145 11.02 16.02 8.95
C ALA A 1145 11.48 15.15 7.76
N ARG A 1146 10.69 15.10 6.67
CA ARG A 1146 10.85 14.20 5.50
C ARG A 1146 12.18 14.31 4.71
N TYR A 1147 13.09 15.19 5.10
CA TYR A 1147 14.40 15.34 4.48
C TYR A 1147 15.54 14.64 5.26
N LYS A 1148 15.32 14.22 6.51
CA LYS A 1148 16.44 14.11 7.47
C LYS A 1148 16.99 12.72 7.82
N ASP A 1149 16.27 11.61 7.65
CA ASP A 1149 16.68 10.36 8.34
C ASP A 1149 17.27 9.23 7.49
N ARG A 1150 17.16 9.25 6.15
CA ARG A 1150 17.84 8.22 5.33
C ARG A 1150 19.34 8.48 5.14
N GLU A 1151 19.78 9.73 5.00
CA GLU A 1151 21.22 10.05 4.90
C GLU A 1151 21.97 9.71 6.22
N ARG A 1152 21.26 9.81 7.35
CA ARG A 1152 21.67 9.39 8.71
C ARG A 1152 22.12 7.92 8.76
N LYS A 1153 21.41 7.02 8.07
CA LYS A 1153 21.72 5.57 8.02
C LYS A 1153 22.88 5.29 7.04
N THR A 1154 22.90 5.94 5.87
CA THR A 1154 23.98 5.78 4.86
C THR A 1154 25.33 6.25 5.39
N TYR A 1155 25.43 7.45 5.96
CA TYR A 1155 26.67 8.00 6.49
C TYR A 1155 27.26 7.13 7.62
N ARG A 1156 26.40 6.53 8.46
CA ARG A 1156 26.79 5.55 9.50
C ARG A 1156 27.37 4.24 8.96
N GLN A 1157 27.19 3.92 7.67
CA GLN A 1157 27.85 2.78 7.00
C GLN A 1157 29.18 3.16 6.35
N THR A 1158 29.46 4.44 6.10
CA THR A 1158 30.72 4.92 5.50
C THR A 1158 31.84 5.18 6.54
N ILE A 1159 31.49 5.22 7.84
CA ILE A 1159 32.42 5.46 8.96
C ILE A 1159 32.66 4.19 9.82
N LYS A 1160 32.02 3.06 9.47
CA LYS A 1160 32.31 1.72 10.02
C LYS A 1160 33.25 0.95 9.11
#